data_AF-A0A9X4KRM1-F1
#
_entry.id   AF-A0A9X4KRM1-F1
#
_cell.length_a   1.000
_cell.length_b   1.000
_cell.length_c   1.000
_cell.angle_alpha   90.00
_cell.angle_beta   90.00
_cell.angle_gamma   90.00
#
_symmetry.space_group_name_H-M   'P 1'
#
loop_
_entity.id
_entity.type
_entity.pdbx_description
1 polymer ?
#
loop_
_entity_poly.entity_id
_entity_poly.type
_entity_poly.pdbx_seq_one_letter_code
_entity_poly.pdbx_strand_id
1 'polypeptide(L)'
;MTRITADRLDMALPNSLEALTGPASVTYAVYYSDGITDPVPEDRVKLYSSDESVLKIVDNRIYPVKEGTAKVKAVYYNAEAEKEISVTPSAAGAQLSSLKHEAGYLLAVSGQPIDLGAISFEGSYNDFSTAKLNGDQVDWSSSSGEVVIDNGKLKSFAKKGVYTVTAQKGAGRVDLTVAVKNAGDSDYVLYEQNFDALTDGVMPPDWTRIEGSTAAAATVKSGAFELDARSGGDNPSRVLLPAYLGKFGNYKIEADVTLLAANDSGRWQSIMYRVQNNNYPYYQMAVRQSASANGVEFAERTPANGWNVIEKASHSESLQTGIAYHYKVLTLGNRVQQWIDDQLIVDTESATAYKQGRIGLQANGSKIKVDNIRIALQDGKLPPSAAEKFVQVKAPDTKIALAPAVAADIRSLGDLQKWSGENAPASVLLRLDGDLQVSARDGNAKIGALDAAMDAIGTSVIPVFYVKDKQTVDRLVAYLKTKGIEDALVASDDGVLIKQARAAYPILGGILDFSGRVVTKDNLLALRRETAASDARIAILPQDAAASKETVEYLQMRSIVVWATDRSPQAERALGMHRLITAGVDGIVTDSPEAAIDAMKLYDGNTTLIRKPFILAHRGLPSQAPEDTIESNILGLEAGGDFIENDMWLSRDGQIVIVHDDTLDRTTNGTGKVEDFTLEQLKALNANKPNPTAYPNVKIPTWKEQLELAMSVGKMVESEIKSSKPEMIDAVIREMTEKQAENAVNMLSFNAEQLARLRQQMPEMPTGLLVNGISADESNVNKSLRDALLMVQKTNSTFNVGFYRIGQKFLDAAHYRGLIVSPWTINDRNDFIAMFLRGPWGDHDRLRRLCFGLDGFRPVREGQVSDGSKGQPQPVRFRDLLQGSENGCRA
;
A
#
# COMPACT_ATOMS: atom_id res chain seq x y z
N MET A 1 -12.12 -51.56 -26.84
CA MET A 1 -11.65 -51.03 -28.14
C MET A 1 -12.18 -49.61 -28.25
N THR A 2 -11.31 -48.61 -28.22
CA THR A 2 -11.66 -47.23 -28.55
C THR A 2 -11.90 -47.20 -30.05
N ARG A 3 -13.15 -46.99 -30.50
CA ARG A 3 -13.46 -46.84 -31.94
C ARG A 3 -12.80 -45.55 -32.42
N ILE A 4 -11.88 -45.65 -33.38
CA ILE A 4 -10.91 -44.57 -33.67
C ILE A 4 -11.49 -43.50 -34.61
N THR A 5 -12.47 -43.83 -35.45
CA THR A 5 -12.97 -42.90 -36.47
C THR A 5 -14.50 -42.89 -36.50
N ALA A 6 -15.10 -41.70 -36.30
CA ALA A 6 -16.50 -41.46 -36.57
C ALA A 6 -16.64 -41.09 -38.06
N ASP A 7 -17.33 -41.92 -38.84
CA ASP A 7 -17.47 -41.71 -40.29
C ASP A 7 -18.62 -40.77 -40.63
N ARG A 8 -19.69 -40.80 -39.82
CA ARG A 8 -20.87 -39.96 -40.00
C ARG A 8 -21.52 -39.62 -38.66
N LEU A 9 -21.95 -38.37 -38.50
CA LEU A 9 -22.80 -37.93 -37.41
C LEU A 9 -24.18 -37.61 -38.00
N ASP A 10 -25.23 -38.18 -37.43
CA ASP A 10 -26.61 -37.82 -37.72
C ASP A 10 -27.15 -36.99 -36.56
N MET A 11 -27.80 -35.87 -36.90
CA MET A 11 -28.43 -34.96 -35.94
C MET A 11 -29.94 -34.91 -36.23
N ALA A 12 -30.74 -35.31 -35.25
CA ALA A 12 -32.19 -35.22 -35.29
C ALA A 12 -32.65 -34.00 -34.48
N LEU A 13 -33.08 -32.97 -35.21
CA LEU A 13 -33.65 -31.72 -34.71
C LEU A 13 -34.88 -31.38 -35.59
N PRO A 14 -35.99 -30.80 -35.08
CA PRO A 14 -37.12 -30.39 -35.91
C PRO A 14 -36.72 -29.44 -37.05
N ASN A 15 -37.38 -29.52 -38.21
CA ASN A 15 -37.08 -28.62 -39.35
C ASN A 15 -37.48 -27.16 -39.08
N SER A 16 -38.41 -26.96 -38.15
CA SER A 16 -38.85 -25.66 -37.70
C SER A 16 -38.98 -25.61 -36.19
N LEU A 17 -38.61 -24.48 -35.60
CA LEU A 17 -38.78 -24.19 -34.18
C LEU A 17 -39.59 -22.88 -34.04
N GLU A 18 -40.41 -22.78 -33.01
CA GLU A 18 -41.04 -21.49 -32.68
C GLU A 18 -40.07 -20.68 -31.80
N ALA A 19 -39.88 -19.39 -32.13
CA ALA A 19 -39.06 -18.49 -31.33
C ALA A 19 -39.54 -18.47 -29.87
N LEU A 20 -38.59 -18.32 -28.93
CA LEU A 20 -38.82 -18.08 -27.51
C LEU A 20 -39.44 -19.26 -26.73
N THR A 21 -39.45 -20.46 -27.31
CA THR A 21 -40.00 -21.68 -26.69
C THR A 21 -39.02 -22.43 -25.77
N GLY A 22 -37.82 -21.89 -25.53
CA GLY A 22 -36.78 -22.52 -24.71
C GLY A 22 -35.85 -23.44 -25.52
N PRO A 23 -35.01 -24.26 -24.87
CA PRO A 23 -34.02 -25.05 -25.57
C PRO A 23 -34.68 -26.19 -26.37
N ALA A 24 -34.32 -26.32 -27.65
CA ALA A 24 -34.77 -27.42 -28.49
C ALA A 24 -34.09 -28.74 -28.09
N SER A 25 -34.87 -29.84 -28.09
CA SER A 25 -34.32 -31.19 -27.92
C SER A 25 -33.64 -31.65 -29.20
N VAL A 26 -32.43 -32.18 -29.07
CA VAL A 26 -31.65 -32.74 -30.16
C VAL A 26 -31.16 -34.12 -29.78
N THR A 27 -31.24 -35.08 -30.70
CA THR A 27 -30.58 -36.37 -30.51
C THR A 27 -29.54 -36.59 -31.59
N TYR A 28 -28.49 -37.31 -31.22
CA TYR A 28 -27.33 -37.58 -32.07
C TYR A 28 -27.10 -39.08 -32.17
N ALA A 29 -26.82 -39.54 -33.39
CA ALA A 29 -26.35 -40.90 -33.64
C ALA A 29 -25.06 -40.84 -34.45
N VAL A 30 -24.03 -41.55 -34.02
CA VAL A 30 -22.75 -41.62 -34.74
C VAL A 30 -22.56 -43.00 -35.35
N TYR A 31 -22.09 -43.02 -36.59
CA TYR A 31 -21.75 -44.21 -37.34
C TYR A 31 -20.23 -44.33 -37.37
N TYR A 32 -19.72 -45.45 -36.88
CA TYR A 32 -18.29 -45.74 -36.84
C TYR A 32 -17.86 -46.62 -38.02
N SER A 33 -16.58 -46.58 -38.39
CA SER A 33 -16.04 -47.35 -39.52
C SER A 33 -16.11 -48.87 -39.34
N ASP A 34 -16.40 -49.35 -38.12
CA ASP A 34 -16.65 -50.76 -37.83
C ASP A 34 -18.11 -51.20 -38.13
N GLY A 35 -18.92 -50.29 -38.67
CA GLY A 35 -20.31 -50.54 -39.07
C GLY A 35 -21.33 -50.43 -37.93
N ILE A 36 -20.91 -50.01 -36.73
CA ILE A 36 -21.79 -49.86 -35.57
C ILE A 36 -22.30 -48.41 -35.44
N THR A 37 -23.56 -48.27 -35.05
CA THR A 37 -24.20 -46.98 -34.75
C THR A 37 -24.49 -46.86 -33.26
N ASP A 38 -24.01 -45.79 -32.61
CA ASP A 38 -24.28 -45.52 -31.20
C ASP A 38 -24.98 -44.16 -31.02
N PRO A 39 -25.86 -44.01 -30.01
CA PRO A 39 -26.31 -42.69 -29.57
C PRO A 39 -25.15 -41.91 -28.94
N VAL A 40 -25.08 -40.60 -29.19
CA VAL A 40 -24.06 -39.72 -28.58
C VAL A 40 -24.69 -38.86 -27.48
N PRO A 41 -24.15 -38.89 -26.26
CA PRO A 41 -24.53 -37.95 -25.20
C PRO A 41 -24.33 -36.48 -25.61
N GLU A 42 -25.29 -35.61 -25.29
CA GLU A 42 -25.27 -34.19 -25.67
C GLU A 42 -23.99 -33.46 -25.22
N ASP A 43 -23.45 -33.81 -24.04
CA ASP A 43 -22.24 -33.20 -23.45
C ASP A 43 -20.94 -33.52 -24.22
N ARG A 44 -20.99 -34.46 -25.17
CA ARG A 44 -19.84 -34.83 -26.02
C ARG A 44 -19.86 -34.20 -27.41
N VAL A 45 -20.95 -33.55 -27.79
CA VAL A 45 -21.11 -32.88 -29.09
C VAL A 45 -20.89 -31.39 -28.90
N LYS A 46 -20.26 -30.71 -29.85
CA LYS A 46 -20.19 -29.24 -29.84
C LYS A 46 -21.15 -28.67 -30.87
N LEU A 47 -21.99 -27.74 -30.44
CA LEU A 47 -22.94 -27.05 -31.30
C LEU A 47 -22.48 -25.64 -31.69
N TYR A 48 -22.80 -25.27 -32.92
CA TYR A 48 -22.58 -23.93 -33.47
C TYR A 48 -23.83 -23.51 -34.25
N SER A 49 -24.11 -22.21 -34.25
CA SER A 49 -25.13 -21.61 -35.10
C SER A 49 -24.47 -20.71 -36.14
N SER A 50 -25.00 -20.69 -37.36
CA SER A 50 -24.57 -19.75 -38.40
C SER A 50 -25.05 -18.32 -38.13
N ASP A 51 -26.09 -18.16 -37.31
CA ASP A 51 -26.65 -16.86 -36.93
C ASP A 51 -27.25 -16.93 -35.51
N GLU A 52 -26.49 -16.42 -34.54
CA GLU A 52 -26.91 -16.40 -33.13
C GLU A 52 -28.03 -15.40 -32.82
N SER A 53 -28.39 -14.52 -33.77
CA SER A 53 -29.56 -13.66 -33.61
C SER A 53 -30.88 -14.39 -33.88
N VAL A 54 -30.83 -15.52 -34.58
CA VAL A 54 -31.98 -16.39 -34.91
C VAL A 54 -31.98 -17.65 -34.02
N LEU A 55 -30.84 -18.34 -33.92
CA LEU A 55 -30.64 -19.52 -33.07
C LEU A 55 -29.38 -19.35 -32.21
N LYS A 56 -29.54 -19.20 -30.89
CA LYS A 56 -28.42 -19.00 -29.97
C LYS A 56 -28.00 -20.31 -29.32
N ILE A 57 -26.69 -20.55 -29.17
CA ILE A 57 -26.18 -21.70 -28.44
C ILE A 57 -25.78 -21.26 -27.03
N VAL A 58 -26.45 -21.81 -26.00
CA VAL A 58 -26.14 -21.53 -24.58
C VAL A 58 -26.01 -22.85 -23.85
N ASP A 59 -24.90 -23.06 -23.15
CA ASP A 59 -24.55 -24.31 -22.47
C ASP A 59 -24.76 -25.55 -23.36
N ASN A 60 -24.33 -25.42 -24.63
CA ASN A 60 -24.44 -26.44 -25.66
C ASN A 60 -25.88 -26.89 -25.98
N ARG A 61 -26.86 -26.01 -25.76
CA ARG A 61 -28.27 -26.18 -26.15
C ARG A 61 -28.71 -25.09 -27.11
N ILE A 62 -29.65 -25.42 -27.99
CA ILE A 62 -30.12 -24.53 -29.06
C ILE A 62 -31.35 -23.77 -28.59
N TYR A 63 -31.30 -22.45 -28.57
CA TYR A 63 -32.43 -21.58 -28.23
C TYR A 63 -32.90 -20.82 -29.48
N PRO A 64 -34.16 -20.99 -29.91
CA PRO A 64 -34.74 -20.18 -30.97
C PRO A 64 -35.08 -18.79 -30.43
N VAL A 65 -34.46 -17.75 -30.98
CA VAL A 65 -34.52 -16.36 -30.46
C VAL A 65 -35.47 -15.49 -31.27
N LYS A 66 -35.34 -15.51 -32.60
CA LYS A 66 -36.10 -14.63 -33.50
C LYS A 66 -36.46 -15.34 -34.79
N GLU A 67 -37.52 -14.89 -35.44
CA GLU A 67 -37.90 -15.36 -36.77
C GLU A 67 -36.73 -15.25 -37.76
N GLY A 68 -36.58 -16.27 -38.61
CA GLY A 68 -35.50 -16.33 -39.59
C GLY A 68 -35.10 -17.76 -39.89
N THR A 69 -33.93 -17.91 -40.50
CA THR A 69 -33.36 -19.23 -40.82
C THR A 69 -31.89 -19.23 -40.42
N ALA A 70 -31.47 -20.26 -39.70
CA ALA A 70 -30.08 -20.46 -39.31
C ALA A 70 -29.68 -21.93 -39.43
N LYS A 71 -28.41 -22.18 -39.72
CA LYS A 71 -27.84 -23.52 -39.73
C LYS A 71 -27.27 -23.84 -38.36
N VAL A 72 -27.61 -25.02 -37.86
CA VAL A 72 -26.99 -25.62 -36.69
C VAL A 72 -25.97 -26.64 -37.17
N LYS A 73 -24.73 -26.48 -36.71
CA LYS A 73 -23.65 -27.44 -36.94
C LYS A 73 -23.32 -28.16 -35.65
N ALA A 74 -23.36 -29.48 -35.68
CA ALA A 74 -22.94 -30.37 -34.60
C ALA A 74 -21.62 -31.05 -34.97
N VAL A 75 -20.68 -31.09 -34.02
CA VAL A 75 -19.34 -31.67 -34.21
C VAL A 75 -19.07 -32.71 -33.12
N TYR A 76 -18.69 -33.91 -33.54
CA TYR A 76 -18.28 -35.01 -32.66
C TYR A 76 -17.03 -35.69 -33.23
N TYR A 77 -15.89 -35.54 -32.53
CA TYR A 77 -14.56 -35.90 -33.04
C TYR A 77 -14.30 -35.32 -34.44
N ASN A 78 -14.16 -36.18 -35.45
CA ASN A 78 -13.90 -35.82 -36.84
C ASN A 78 -15.17 -35.80 -37.71
N ALA A 79 -16.34 -36.13 -37.16
CA ALA A 79 -17.61 -36.14 -37.87
C ALA A 79 -18.42 -34.88 -37.55
N GLU A 80 -19.12 -34.37 -38.55
CA GLU A 80 -19.95 -33.17 -38.45
C GLU A 80 -21.31 -33.42 -39.08
N ALA A 81 -22.35 -32.81 -38.51
CA ALA A 81 -23.69 -32.77 -39.07
C ALA A 81 -24.13 -31.31 -39.14
N GLU A 82 -24.74 -30.89 -40.24
CA GLU A 82 -25.32 -29.56 -40.37
C GLU A 82 -26.78 -29.67 -40.76
N LYS A 83 -27.61 -28.84 -40.16
CA LYS A 83 -29.04 -28.74 -40.49
C LYS A 83 -29.49 -27.30 -40.48
N GLU A 84 -30.13 -26.89 -41.57
CA GLU A 84 -30.83 -25.60 -41.63
C GLU A 84 -32.18 -25.71 -40.92
N ILE A 85 -32.49 -24.71 -40.10
CA ILE A 85 -33.67 -24.66 -39.24
C ILE A 85 -34.37 -23.34 -39.49
N SER A 86 -35.68 -23.41 -39.75
CA SER A 86 -36.53 -22.22 -39.83
C SER A 86 -37.12 -21.90 -38.45
N VAL A 87 -36.92 -20.69 -37.97
CA VAL A 87 -37.53 -20.21 -36.74
C VAL A 87 -38.76 -19.39 -37.09
N THR A 88 -39.92 -19.80 -36.60
CA THR A 88 -41.18 -19.06 -36.78
C THR A 88 -41.37 -18.01 -35.68
N PRO A 89 -42.13 -16.93 -35.93
CA PRO A 89 -42.46 -15.94 -34.91
C PRO A 89 -43.12 -16.56 -33.68
N SER A 90 -42.80 -16.03 -32.49
CA SER A 90 -43.47 -16.41 -31.26
C SER A 90 -44.86 -15.77 -31.19
N ALA A 91 -45.89 -16.54 -30.81
CA ALA A 91 -47.23 -15.99 -30.58
C ALA A 91 -47.32 -15.14 -29.29
N ALA A 92 -46.43 -15.36 -28.33
CA ALA A 92 -46.48 -14.73 -27.00
C ALA A 92 -45.48 -13.57 -26.82
N GLY A 93 -44.54 -13.38 -27.75
CA GLY A 93 -43.48 -12.38 -27.65
C GLY A 93 -42.47 -12.66 -26.53
N ALA A 94 -41.57 -11.70 -26.28
CA ALA A 94 -40.56 -11.80 -25.23
C ALA A 94 -41.19 -11.81 -23.84
N GLN A 95 -40.83 -12.82 -23.04
CA GLN A 95 -41.31 -13.01 -21.68
C GLN A 95 -40.17 -12.86 -20.67
N LEU A 96 -40.49 -12.26 -19.53
CA LEU A 96 -39.55 -12.07 -18.44
C LEU A 96 -39.18 -13.44 -17.84
N SER A 97 -37.89 -13.77 -17.86
CA SER A 97 -37.33 -15.03 -17.37
C SER A 97 -36.70 -14.88 -15.97
N SER A 98 -36.16 -13.72 -15.64
CA SER A 98 -35.59 -13.44 -14.31
C SER A 98 -35.76 -11.98 -13.92
N LEU A 99 -35.71 -11.72 -12.61
CA LEU A 99 -35.79 -10.37 -12.04
C LEU A 99 -34.68 -10.22 -11.01
N LYS A 100 -34.00 -9.07 -10.99
CA LYS A 100 -32.92 -8.77 -10.05
C LYS A 100 -33.06 -7.36 -9.51
N HIS A 101 -32.88 -7.20 -8.21
CA HIS A 101 -32.69 -5.91 -7.54
C HIS A 101 -31.21 -5.74 -7.21
N GLU A 102 -30.66 -4.54 -7.42
CA GLU A 102 -29.22 -4.27 -7.26
C GLU A 102 -28.70 -4.67 -5.87
N ALA A 103 -29.37 -4.21 -4.80
CA ALA A 103 -28.95 -4.46 -3.44
C ALA A 103 -29.52 -5.78 -2.84
N GLY A 104 -30.59 -6.33 -3.43
CA GLY A 104 -31.34 -7.46 -2.84
C GLY A 104 -32.06 -7.19 -1.50
N TYR A 105 -32.00 -5.96 -0.97
CA TYR A 105 -32.71 -5.53 0.23
C TYR A 105 -33.26 -4.09 0.11
N LEU A 106 -34.17 -3.73 1.01
CA LEU A 106 -34.77 -2.41 1.18
C LEU A 106 -34.58 -1.97 2.64
N LEU A 107 -34.51 -0.66 2.85
CA LEU A 107 -34.43 -0.04 4.18
C LEU A 107 -35.74 0.68 4.47
N ALA A 108 -36.31 0.45 5.65
CA ALA A 108 -37.55 1.10 6.07
C ALA A 108 -37.45 1.68 7.48
N VAL A 109 -38.17 2.77 7.69
CA VAL A 109 -38.41 3.31 9.03
C VAL A 109 -39.83 2.92 9.45
N SER A 110 -39.99 2.39 10.66
CA SER A 110 -41.31 1.99 11.18
C SER A 110 -42.30 3.15 11.08
N GLY A 111 -43.50 2.85 10.56
CA GLY A 111 -44.55 3.84 10.29
C GLY A 111 -44.37 4.66 9.00
N GLN A 112 -43.23 4.59 8.32
CA GLN A 112 -42.99 5.29 7.05
C GLN A 112 -43.19 4.34 5.86
N PRO A 113 -44.05 4.69 4.88
CA PRO A 113 -44.28 3.84 3.73
C PRO A 113 -43.14 3.92 2.70
N ILE A 114 -42.85 2.82 2.02
CA ILE A 114 -41.96 2.78 0.84
C ILE A 114 -42.80 2.81 -0.42
N ASP A 115 -42.49 3.73 -1.33
CA ASP A 115 -43.12 3.79 -2.66
C ASP A 115 -42.57 2.68 -3.56
N LEU A 116 -43.44 1.78 -4.04
CA LEU A 116 -43.03 0.68 -4.90
C LEU A 116 -42.59 1.17 -6.27
N GLY A 117 -43.14 2.28 -6.78
CA GLY A 117 -42.75 2.84 -8.08
C GLY A 117 -41.30 3.34 -8.11
N ALA A 118 -40.71 3.62 -6.94
CA ALA A 118 -39.32 4.05 -6.79
C ALA A 118 -38.32 2.88 -6.76
N ILE A 119 -38.80 1.63 -6.63
CA ILE A 119 -37.94 0.44 -6.59
C ILE A 119 -37.68 0.00 -8.04
N SER A 120 -36.40 -0.14 -8.41
CA SER A 120 -36.01 -0.53 -9.76
C SER A 120 -35.41 -1.93 -9.80
N PHE A 121 -35.72 -2.64 -10.87
CA PHE A 121 -35.25 -3.99 -11.14
C PHE A 121 -34.64 -4.07 -12.52
N GLU A 122 -33.66 -4.96 -12.66
CA GLU A 122 -33.18 -5.46 -13.94
C GLU A 122 -33.94 -6.74 -14.27
N GLY A 123 -34.69 -6.72 -15.37
CA GLY A 123 -35.40 -7.87 -15.90
C GLY A 123 -34.65 -8.48 -17.07
N SER A 124 -34.42 -9.80 -17.05
CA SER A 124 -33.93 -10.54 -18.22
C SER A 124 -35.07 -11.30 -18.89
N TYR A 125 -35.02 -11.40 -20.20
CA TYR A 125 -36.08 -12.00 -21.01
C TYR A 125 -35.59 -13.28 -21.71
N ASN A 126 -36.52 -14.11 -22.15
CA ASN A 126 -36.24 -15.37 -22.87
C ASN A 126 -35.67 -15.16 -24.29
N ASP A 127 -35.68 -13.93 -24.80
CA ASP A 127 -34.99 -13.51 -26.03
C ASP A 127 -33.55 -13.00 -25.76
N PHE A 128 -33.07 -13.14 -24.52
CA PHE A 128 -31.77 -12.65 -24.02
C PHE A 128 -31.62 -11.13 -23.97
N SER A 129 -32.70 -10.37 -24.16
CA SER A 129 -32.71 -8.93 -23.89
C SER A 129 -32.81 -8.64 -22.39
N THR A 130 -32.47 -7.41 -22.01
CA THR A 130 -32.64 -6.89 -20.64
C THR A 130 -33.41 -5.57 -20.67
N ALA A 131 -34.22 -5.32 -19.64
CA ALA A 131 -34.93 -4.06 -19.47
C ALA A 131 -35.01 -3.65 -18.00
N LYS A 132 -35.06 -2.35 -17.74
CA LYS A 132 -35.40 -1.84 -16.40
C LYS A 132 -36.90 -1.92 -16.18
N LEU A 133 -37.29 -2.44 -15.03
CA LEU A 133 -38.67 -2.47 -14.53
C LEU A 133 -38.74 -1.67 -13.24
N ASN A 134 -39.84 -0.96 -13.03
CA ASN A 134 -40.16 -0.34 -11.75
C ASN A 134 -41.10 -1.24 -10.94
N GLY A 135 -41.15 -1.03 -9.63
CA GLY A 135 -41.94 -1.87 -8.73
C GLY A 135 -43.44 -1.73 -8.90
N ASP A 136 -43.95 -0.70 -9.59
CA ASP A 136 -45.36 -0.61 -10.01
C ASP A 136 -45.69 -1.49 -11.22
N GLN A 137 -44.69 -2.10 -11.86
CA GLN A 137 -44.84 -2.99 -13.01
C GLN A 137 -44.76 -4.49 -12.66
N VAL A 138 -44.68 -4.83 -11.37
CA VAL A 138 -44.57 -6.19 -10.84
C VAL A 138 -45.58 -6.43 -9.72
N ASP A 139 -45.92 -7.69 -9.49
CA ASP A 139 -46.78 -8.14 -8.41
C ASP A 139 -45.97 -8.29 -7.12
N TRP A 140 -46.52 -7.83 -6.01
CA TRP A 140 -45.87 -7.89 -4.70
C TRP A 140 -46.61 -8.83 -3.75
N SER A 141 -45.84 -9.56 -2.96
CA SER A 141 -46.37 -10.33 -1.81
C SER A 141 -45.43 -10.22 -0.62
N SER A 142 -45.95 -10.49 0.58
CA SER A 142 -45.18 -10.52 1.82
C SER A 142 -45.33 -11.89 2.49
N SER A 143 -44.24 -12.36 3.08
CA SER A 143 -44.23 -13.56 3.94
C SER A 143 -44.74 -13.29 5.36
N SER A 144 -44.97 -12.02 5.72
CA SER A 144 -45.39 -11.58 7.04
C SER A 144 -46.59 -10.64 6.97
N GLY A 145 -47.56 -10.82 7.88
CA GLY A 145 -48.68 -9.89 8.06
C GLY A 145 -48.27 -8.52 8.61
N GLU A 146 -47.02 -8.38 9.08
CA GLU A 146 -46.42 -7.12 9.56
C GLU A 146 -45.98 -6.20 8.41
N VAL A 147 -46.11 -6.64 7.14
CA VAL A 147 -45.85 -5.79 5.96
C VAL A 147 -47.09 -5.81 5.07
N VAL A 148 -47.76 -4.67 4.98
CA VAL A 148 -48.98 -4.50 4.20
C VAL A 148 -48.63 -3.85 2.86
N ILE A 149 -49.02 -4.49 1.76
CA ILE A 149 -48.91 -3.90 0.42
C ILE A 149 -50.26 -3.27 0.08
N ASP A 150 -50.29 -1.94 -0.05
CA ASP A 150 -51.52 -1.22 -0.35
C ASP A 150 -51.25 0.04 -1.18
N ASN A 151 -52.07 0.27 -2.21
CA ASN A 151 -52.02 1.45 -3.08
C ASN A 151 -50.61 1.78 -3.60
N GLY A 152 -49.90 0.77 -4.11
CA GLY A 152 -48.54 0.94 -4.67
C GLY A 152 -47.46 1.21 -3.62
N LYS A 153 -47.70 0.91 -2.34
CA LYS A 153 -46.74 1.15 -1.26
C LYS A 153 -46.59 -0.06 -0.34
N LEU A 154 -45.39 -0.25 0.20
CA LEU A 154 -45.17 -1.07 1.39
C LEU A 154 -45.49 -0.21 2.63
N LYS A 155 -46.43 -0.65 3.45
CA LYS A 155 -46.94 0.05 4.64
C LYS A 155 -46.89 -0.86 5.87
N SER A 156 -47.16 -0.22 7.02
CA SER A 156 -47.54 -0.88 8.28
C SER A 156 -46.47 -1.77 8.95
N PHE A 157 -45.20 -1.35 8.93
CA PHE A 157 -44.13 -2.00 9.72
C PHE A 157 -44.31 -1.76 11.23
N ALA A 158 -45.20 -2.50 11.89
CA ALA A 158 -45.56 -2.24 13.29
C ALA A 158 -44.42 -2.54 14.28
N LYS A 159 -43.40 -3.31 13.87
CA LYS A 159 -42.23 -3.65 14.68
C LYS A 159 -40.94 -3.49 13.87
N LYS A 160 -39.87 -3.03 14.54
CA LYS A 160 -38.50 -3.16 14.03
C LYS A 160 -38.18 -4.63 13.77
N GLY A 161 -37.35 -4.92 12.76
CA GLY A 161 -36.98 -6.28 12.41
C GLY A 161 -36.66 -6.45 10.94
N VAL A 162 -36.50 -7.70 10.53
CA VAL A 162 -36.20 -8.07 9.15
C VAL A 162 -37.35 -8.89 8.58
N TYR A 163 -37.85 -8.48 7.42
CA TYR A 163 -38.97 -9.12 6.73
C TYR A 163 -38.57 -9.51 5.31
N THR A 164 -39.34 -10.39 4.68
CA THR A 164 -39.15 -10.76 3.27
C THR A 164 -40.40 -10.40 2.48
N VAL A 165 -40.20 -9.62 1.42
CA VAL A 165 -41.20 -9.31 0.40
C VAL A 165 -40.74 -9.90 -0.94
N THR A 166 -41.67 -10.34 -1.76
CA THR A 166 -41.40 -10.94 -3.05
C THR A 166 -41.98 -10.04 -4.13
N ALA A 167 -41.14 -9.66 -5.10
CA ALA A 167 -41.56 -9.01 -6.35
C ALA A 167 -41.55 -10.06 -7.47
N GLN A 168 -42.63 -10.15 -8.23
CA GLN A 168 -42.81 -11.17 -9.27
C GLN A 168 -43.55 -10.63 -10.48
N LYS A 169 -43.14 -11.06 -11.69
CA LYS A 169 -43.88 -10.83 -12.94
C LYS A 169 -43.63 -12.00 -13.88
N GLY A 170 -44.66 -12.79 -14.18
CA GLY A 170 -44.48 -14.04 -14.92
C GLY A 170 -43.48 -14.97 -14.21
N ALA A 171 -42.43 -15.41 -14.91
CA ALA A 171 -41.38 -16.26 -14.35
C ALA A 171 -40.28 -15.47 -13.59
N GLY A 172 -40.16 -14.16 -13.83
CA GLY A 172 -39.22 -13.31 -13.11
C GLY A 172 -39.66 -13.09 -11.66
N ARG A 173 -38.82 -13.51 -10.70
CA ARG A 173 -39.09 -13.41 -9.27
C ARG A 173 -37.83 -12.99 -8.51
N VAL A 174 -37.98 -12.12 -7.51
CA VAL A 174 -36.93 -11.78 -6.56
C VAL A 174 -37.50 -11.61 -5.15
N ASP A 175 -36.84 -12.22 -4.17
CA ASP A 175 -37.14 -12.03 -2.76
C ASP A 175 -36.23 -10.94 -2.18
N LEU A 176 -36.82 -9.83 -1.73
CA LEU A 176 -36.14 -8.71 -1.10
C LEU A 176 -36.24 -8.80 0.42
N THR A 177 -35.12 -8.55 1.07
CA THR A 177 -35.07 -8.40 2.52
C THR A 177 -35.42 -6.96 2.89
N VAL A 178 -36.35 -6.72 3.79
CA VAL A 178 -36.70 -5.37 4.27
C VAL A 178 -36.19 -5.23 5.71
N ALA A 179 -35.16 -4.42 5.90
CA ALA A 179 -34.65 -4.09 7.22
C ALA A 179 -35.37 -2.86 7.76
N VAL A 180 -36.07 -3.03 8.88
CA VAL A 180 -36.92 -1.99 9.50
C VAL A 180 -36.30 -1.56 10.81
N LYS A 181 -36.07 -0.25 10.95
CA LYS A 181 -35.67 0.39 12.21
C LYS A 181 -36.74 1.32 12.77
N ASN A 182 -36.68 1.68 14.05
CA ASN A 182 -37.51 2.77 14.57
C ASN A 182 -36.96 4.14 14.13
N ALA A 183 -37.81 5.17 14.11
CA ALA A 183 -37.41 6.50 13.66
C ALA A 183 -36.27 7.15 14.48
N GLY A 184 -36.08 6.71 15.74
CA GLY A 184 -34.99 7.18 16.61
C GLY A 184 -33.74 6.28 16.61
N ASP A 185 -33.78 5.11 15.96
CA ASP A 185 -32.65 4.18 15.97
C ASP A 185 -31.57 4.67 14.99
N SER A 186 -30.29 4.63 15.42
CA SER A 186 -29.17 4.89 14.52
C SER A 186 -29.04 3.77 13.47
N ASP A 187 -29.13 2.53 13.94
CA ASP A 187 -28.75 1.34 13.19
C ASP A 187 -29.96 0.61 12.59
N TYR A 188 -29.81 0.07 11.39
CA TYR A 188 -30.67 -1.02 10.89
C TYR A 188 -30.16 -2.35 11.43
N VAL A 189 -30.77 -2.86 12.50
CA VAL A 189 -30.44 -4.18 13.04
C VAL A 189 -30.92 -5.26 12.09
N LEU A 190 -29.99 -6.07 11.61
CA LEU A 190 -30.23 -7.18 10.68
C LEU A 190 -30.42 -8.51 11.41
N TYR A 191 -29.74 -8.73 12.52
CA TYR A 191 -29.84 -9.94 13.32
C TYR A 191 -29.39 -9.69 14.76
N GLU A 192 -30.11 -10.22 15.74
CA GLU A 192 -29.75 -10.19 17.16
C GLU A 192 -30.06 -11.54 17.80
N GLN A 193 -29.16 -12.04 18.65
CA GLN A 193 -29.37 -13.25 19.43
C GLN A 193 -28.56 -13.20 20.73
N ASN A 194 -29.25 -13.23 21.87
CA ASN A 194 -28.67 -13.34 23.21
C ASN A 194 -28.85 -14.73 23.81
N PHE A 195 -29.48 -15.67 23.10
CA PHE A 195 -29.66 -17.08 23.45
C PHE A 195 -30.47 -17.38 24.72
N ASP A 196 -30.80 -16.38 25.55
CA ASP A 196 -31.56 -16.52 26.82
C ASP A 196 -32.91 -17.24 26.67
N ALA A 197 -33.58 -17.05 25.53
CA ALA A 197 -34.88 -17.64 25.25
C ALA A 197 -34.81 -19.04 24.60
N LEU A 198 -33.60 -19.54 24.31
CA LEU A 198 -33.39 -20.82 23.65
C LEU A 198 -33.05 -21.91 24.68
N THR A 199 -33.62 -23.10 24.48
CA THR A 199 -33.36 -24.26 25.33
C THR A 199 -31.95 -24.80 25.09
N ASP A 200 -31.29 -25.28 26.15
CA ASP A 200 -30.01 -25.98 26.04
C ASP A 200 -30.09 -27.17 25.06
N GLY A 201 -29.02 -27.39 24.29
CA GLY A 201 -28.93 -28.50 23.34
C GLY A 201 -29.49 -28.22 21.94
N VAL A 202 -30.08 -27.03 21.71
CA VAL A 202 -30.60 -26.65 20.39
C VAL A 202 -29.58 -25.87 19.54
N MET A 203 -29.74 -25.93 18.22
CA MET A 203 -29.12 -24.99 17.29
C MET A 203 -30.06 -23.77 17.16
N PRO A 204 -29.56 -22.52 17.18
CA PRO A 204 -30.40 -21.36 16.96
C PRO A 204 -31.15 -21.44 15.62
N PRO A 205 -32.36 -20.86 15.52
CA PRO A 205 -33.12 -20.85 14.27
C PRO A 205 -32.32 -20.31 13.09
N ASP A 206 -32.43 -20.97 11.94
CA ASP A 206 -31.75 -20.65 10.67
C ASP A 206 -30.20 -20.69 10.70
N TRP A 207 -29.60 -21.18 11.78
CA TRP A 207 -28.17 -21.47 11.81
C TRP A 207 -27.89 -22.82 11.16
N THR A 208 -26.75 -22.91 10.46
CA THR A 208 -26.33 -24.12 9.77
C THR A 208 -24.95 -24.54 10.24
N ARG A 209 -24.81 -25.77 10.74
CA ARG A 209 -23.48 -26.34 10.94
C ARG A 209 -22.89 -26.78 9.60
N ILE A 210 -21.67 -26.33 9.30
CA ILE A 210 -20.97 -26.66 8.06
C ILE A 210 -19.71 -27.50 8.27
N GLU A 211 -19.19 -27.59 9.50
CA GLU A 211 -18.10 -28.49 9.86
C GLU A 211 -18.17 -28.88 11.35
N GLY A 212 -17.69 -30.09 11.67
CA GLY A 212 -17.75 -30.70 13.01
C GLY A 212 -18.84 -31.77 13.13
N SER A 213 -18.48 -32.94 13.67
CA SER A 213 -19.31 -34.16 13.66
C SER A 213 -20.25 -34.32 14.87
N THR A 214 -19.97 -33.68 16.00
CA THR A 214 -20.68 -33.93 17.27
C THR A 214 -21.73 -32.86 17.58
N ALA A 215 -23.03 -33.18 17.58
CA ALA A 215 -24.11 -32.22 17.83
C ALA A 215 -23.91 -31.39 19.13
N ALA A 216 -23.54 -32.03 20.24
CA ALA A 216 -23.30 -31.37 21.53
C ALA A 216 -22.06 -30.43 21.57
N ALA A 217 -21.21 -30.47 20.53
CA ALA A 217 -20.04 -29.61 20.38
C ALA A 217 -20.34 -28.26 19.71
N ALA A 218 -21.54 -28.04 19.16
CA ALA A 218 -21.97 -26.73 18.67
C ALA A 218 -23.46 -26.56 18.96
N THR A 219 -23.79 -25.91 20.07
CA THR A 219 -25.16 -25.82 20.59
C THR A 219 -25.31 -24.75 21.66
N VAL A 220 -26.55 -24.31 21.91
CA VAL A 220 -26.88 -23.45 23.04
C VAL A 220 -26.66 -24.18 24.37
N LYS A 221 -26.00 -23.52 25.33
CA LYS A 221 -25.87 -23.94 26.73
C LYS A 221 -25.88 -22.74 27.65
N SER A 222 -26.75 -22.77 28.66
CA SER A 222 -26.81 -21.77 29.73
C SER A 222 -26.87 -20.34 29.20
N GLY A 223 -27.78 -20.09 28.25
CA GLY A 223 -28.03 -18.76 27.68
C GLY A 223 -26.94 -18.27 26.73
N ALA A 224 -26.14 -19.15 26.12
CA ALA A 224 -25.15 -18.75 25.11
C ALA A 224 -24.86 -19.89 24.12
N PHE A 225 -24.20 -19.58 22.99
CA PHE A 225 -23.80 -20.59 22.02
C PHE A 225 -22.37 -21.06 22.28
N GLU A 226 -22.19 -22.36 22.56
CA GLU A 226 -20.86 -22.96 22.71
C GLU A 226 -20.41 -23.65 21.42
N LEU A 227 -19.13 -23.46 21.06
CA LEU A 227 -18.39 -24.23 20.04
C LEU A 227 -17.19 -24.91 20.71
N ASP A 228 -17.12 -26.24 20.68
CA ASP A 228 -15.97 -27.03 21.17
C ASP A 228 -15.26 -27.72 20.00
N ALA A 229 -14.15 -27.13 19.55
CA ALA A 229 -13.35 -27.62 18.44
C ALA A 229 -12.02 -28.25 18.91
N ARG A 230 -11.95 -28.73 20.14
CA ARG A 230 -10.70 -29.31 20.71
C ARG A 230 -10.43 -30.74 20.23
N SER A 231 -11.47 -31.49 19.91
CA SER A 231 -11.41 -32.88 19.46
C SER A 231 -11.22 -33.00 17.94
N GLY A 232 -10.51 -34.03 17.47
CA GLY A 232 -10.17 -34.19 16.05
C GLY A 232 -11.38 -34.20 15.08
N GLY A 233 -12.47 -34.88 15.44
CA GLY A 233 -13.71 -34.93 14.62
C GLY A 233 -14.52 -33.62 14.61
N ASP A 234 -14.13 -32.64 15.41
CA ASP A 234 -14.78 -31.34 15.56
C ASP A 234 -13.80 -30.17 15.33
N ASN A 235 -12.59 -30.44 14.83
CA ASN A 235 -11.54 -29.45 14.64
C ASN A 235 -11.22 -29.25 13.14
N PRO A 236 -11.62 -28.12 12.52
CA PRO A 236 -12.36 -27.00 13.10
C PRO A 236 -13.87 -27.27 13.25
N SER A 237 -14.53 -26.47 14.08
CA SER A 237 -15.99 -26.43 14.19
C SER A 237 -16.49 -25.12 13.58
N ARG A 238 -17.47 -25.19 12.68
CA ARG A 238 -17.96 -24.03 11.91
C ARG A 238 -19.47 -24.02 11.79
N VAL A 239 -20.04 -22.84 12.03
CA VAL A 239 -21.47 -22.58 11.85
C VAL A 239 -21.69 -21.30 11.04
N LEU A 240 -22.76 -21.29 10.26
CA LEU A 240 -23.24 -20.12 9.53
C LEU A 240 -24.52 -19.60 10.16
N LEU A 241 -24.61 -18.28 10.23
CA LEU A 241 -25.79 -17.52 10.63
C LEU A 241 -26.84 -17.48 9.49
N PRO A 242 -28.05 -16.92 9.71
CA PRO A 242 -29.14 -16.96 8.74
C PRO A 242 -28.72 -16.54 7.32
N ALA A 243 -29.19 -17.28 6.31
CA ALA A 243 -28.71 -17.14 4.94
C ALA A 243 -28.93 -15.75 4.32
N TYR A 244 -29.98 -15.03 4.72
CA TYR A 244 -30.29 -13.69 4.20
C TYR A 244 -29.22 -12.65 4.52
N LEU A 245 -28.41 -12.86 5.56
CA LEU A 245 -27.28 -11.99 5.89
C LEU A 245 -26.26 -11.95 4.75
N GLY A 246 -26.22 -12.97 3.90
CA GLY A 246 -25.38 -13.01 2.70
C GLY A 246 -25.72 -11.98 1.63
N LYS A 247 -26.88 -11.31 1.73
CA LYS A 247 -27.26 -10.19 0.85
C LYS A 247 -26.54 -8.89 1.20
N PHE A 248 -25.92 -8.81 2.38
CA PHE A 248 -25.23 -7.62 2.85
C PHE A 248 -23.71 -7.76 2.70
N GLY A 249 -23.06 -6.65 2.43
CA GLY A 249 -21.60 -6.54 2.32
C GLY A 249 -20.97 -5.52 3.25
N ASN A 250 -21.79 -4.57 3.71
CA ASN A 250 -21.43 -3.53 4.66
C ASN A 250 -22.25 -3.75 5.93
N TYR A 251 -21.58 -4.21 6.98
CA TYR A 251 -22.20 -4.51 8.27
C TYR A 251 -21.22 -4.31 9.42
N LYS A 252 -21.81 -4.12 10.59
CA LYS A 252 -21.20 -4.19 11.90
C LYS A 252 -21.61 -5.51 12.54
N ILE A 253 -20.65 -6.39 12.82
CA ILE A 253 -20.84 -7.61 13.62
C ILE A 253 -20.27 -7.34 15.00
N GLU A 254 -21.08 -7.50 16.03
CA GLU A 254 -20.74 -7.35 17.44
C GLU A 254 -21.07 -8.66 18.15
N ALA A 255 -20.20 -9.17 19.02
CA ALA A 255 -20.46 -10.37 19.82
C ALA A 255 -19.56 -10.43 21.04
N ASP A 256 -20.06 -10.94 22.15
CA ASP A 256 -19.26 -11.22 23.34
C ASP A 256 -18.69 -12.64 23.22
N VAL A 257 -17.37 -12.76 23.17
CA VAL A 257 -16.68 -14.03 22.96
C VAL A 257 -15.83 -14.36 24.18
N THR A 258 -16.11 -15.52 24.79
CA THR A 258 -15.36 -16.05 25.92
C THR A 258 -14.57 -17.28 25.49
N LEU A 259 -13.25 -17.27 25.70
CA LEU A 259 -12.42 -18.46 25.57
C LEU A 259 -12.63 -19.36 26.79
N LEU A 260 -13.14 -20.58 26.62
CA LEU A 260 -13.35 -21.53 27.71
C LEU A 260 -12.19 -22.51 27.88
N ALA A 261 -11.54 -22.90 26.79
CA ALA A 261 -10.34 -23.74 26.80
C ALA A 261 -9.63 -23.68 25.44
N ALA A 262 -8.34 -24.01 25.41
CA ALA A 262 -7.58 -24.18 24.18
C ALA A 262 -6.62 -25.37 24.33
N ASN A 263 -6.34 -26.09 23.23
CA ASN A 263 -5.36 -27.19 23.26
C ASN A 263 -3.93 -26.67 23.47
N ASP A 264 -3.64 -25.47 22.97
CA ASP A 264 -2.38 -24.74 23.12
C ASP A 264 -2.62 -23.24 22.88
N SER A 265 -1.67 -22.39 23.25
CA SER A 265 -1.82 -20.93 23.18
C SER A 265 -1.92 -20.38 21.75
N GLY A 266 -1.54 -21.18 20.74
CA GLY A 266 -1.65 -20.84 19.33
C GLY A 266 -3.03 -21.10 18.74
N ARG A 267 -3.94 -21.77 19.46
CA ARG A 267 -5.32 -22.05 19.01
C ARG A 267 -6.22 -20.82 19.13
N TRP A 268 -7.23 -20.81 18.28
CA TRP A 268 -7.96 -19.58 17.96
C TRP A 268 -9.45 -19.81 17.73
N GLN A 269 -10.15 -18.69 17.72
CA GLN A 269 -11.56 -18.56 17.37
C GLN A 269 -11.73 -17.43 16.36
N SER A 270 -12.78 -17.47 15.56
CA SER A 270 -13.01 -16.43 14.56
C SER A 270 -14.48 -16.12 14.31
N ILE A 271 -14.71 -14.85 13.95
CA ILE A 271 -15.91 -14.41 13.23
C ILE A 271 -15.59 -14.56 11.75
N MET A 272 -16.36 -15.38 11.04
CA MET A 272 -16.31 -15.56 9.59
C MET A 272 -17.27 -14.57 8.93
N TYR A 273 -16.84 -13.94 7.84
CA TYR A 273 -17.66 -12.97 7.14
C TYR A 273 -17.36 -12.93 5.64
N ARG A 274 -18.36 -12.50 4.87
CA ARG A 274 -18.41 -12.60 3.41
C ARG A 274 -18.11 -14.03 2.92
N VAL A 275 -18.75 -15.00 3.56
CA VAL A 275 -18.62 -16.42 3.23
C VAL A 275 -19.30 -16.72 1.89
N GLN A 276 -18.52 -17.27 0.96
CA GLN A 276 -18.95 -17.68 -0.37
C GLN A 276 -19.38 -19.14 -0.39
N ASN A 277 -20.23 -19.52 -1.35
CA ASN A 277 -20.60 -20.91 -1.64
C ASN A 277 -21.11 -21.72 -0.42
N ASN A 278 -21.65 -21.05 0.60
CA ASN A 278 -21.97 -21.64 1.90
C ASN A 278 -20.80 -22.40 2.57
N ASN A 279 -19.56 -22.13 2.17
CA ASN A 279 -18.37 -22.79 2.69
C ASN A 279 -17.11 -21.94 2.48
N TYR A 280 -16.40 -22.08 1.35
CA TYR A 280 -15.18 -21.34 1.02
C TYR A 280 -15.34 -20.60 -0.33
N PRO A 281 -14.62 -19.50 -0.56
CA PRO A 281 -13.74 -18.76 0.37
C PRO A 281 -14.49 -17.85 1.37
N TYR A 282 -13.76 -17.29 2.35
CA TYR A 282 -14.25 -16.25 3.26
C TYR A 282 -13.15 -15.46 3.96
N TYR A 283 -13.48 -14.27 4.44
CA TYR A 283 -12.65 -13.50 5.36
C TYR A 283 -12.98 -13.84 6.80
N GLN A 284 -12.02 -13.64 7.69
CA GLN A 284 -12.24 -13.83 9.12
C GLN A 284 -11.35 -12.92 9.98
N MET A 285 -11.86 -12.63 11.16
CA MET A 285 -11.09 -12.10 12.29
C MET A 285 -10.71 -13.29 13.16
N ALA A 286 -9.49 -13.80 13.03
CA ALA A 286 -9.02 -14.91 13.85
C ALA A 286 -8.23 -14.38 15.06
N VAL A 287 -8.59 -14.83 16.25
CA VAL A 287 -7.97 -14.40 17.51
C VAL A 287 -7.45 -15.63 18.25
N ARG A 288 -6.14 -15.68 18.46
CA ARG A 288 -5.45 -16.72 19.23
C ARG A 288 -5.56 -16.45 20.72
N GLN A 289 -5.37 -17.48 21.56
CA GLN A 289 -5.19 -17.25 23.00
C GLN A 289 -3.99 -16.31 23.26
N SER A 290 -2.88 -16.48 22.54
CA SER A 290 -1.71 -15.57 22.59
C SER A 290 -1.91 -14.26 21.80
N ALA A 291 -3.05 -13.59 21.98
CA ALA A 291 -3.43 -12.41 21.20
C ALA A 291 -2.43 -11.23 21.30
N SER A 292 -1.64 -11.14 22.38
CA SER A 292 -0.69 -10.04 22.59
C SER A 292 0.60 -10.09 21.77
N ALA A 293 0.82 -11.15 20.98
CA ALA A 293 2.02 -11.33 20.17
C ALA A 293 1.65 -11.75 18.74
N ASN A 294 1.21 -10.80 17.91
CA ASN A 294 0.72 -11.02 16.55
C ASN A 294 -0.41 -12.08 16.48
N GLY A 295 -1.20 -12.19 17.54
CA GLY A 295 -2.20 -13.23 17.69
C GLY A 295 -3.59 -12.88 17.17
N VAL A 296 -3.77 -11.69 16.58
CA VAL A 296 -4.99 -11.29 15.88
C VAL A 296 -4.71 -11.20 14.38
N GLU A 297 -5.55 -11.83 13.56
CA GLU A 297 -5.32 -11.96 12.13
C GLU A 297 -6.56 -11.53 11.33
N PHE A 298 -6.38 -10.61 10.38
CA PHE A 298 -7.26 -10.50 9.23
C PHE A 298 -6.77 -11.50 8.18
N ALA A 299 -7.54 -12.56 7.99
CA ALA A 299 -7.16 -13.67 7.13
C ALA A 299 -8.27 -14.06 6.17
N GLU A 300 -7.86 -14.67 5.06
CA GLU A 300 -8.73 -15.34 4.11
C GLU A 300 -8.55 -16.85 4.22
N ARG A 301 -9.68 -17.56 4.28
CA ARG A 301 -9.73 -18.96 3.91
C ARG A 301 -9.99 -19.06 2.42
N THR A 302 -9.01 -19.52 1.65
CA THR A 302 -9.01 -19.42 0.18
C THR A 302 -9.96 -20.43 -0.49
N PRO A 303 -10.27 -20.29 -1.79
CA PRO A 303 -11.10 -21.26 -2.51
C PRO A 303 -10.56 -22.69 -2.47
N ALA A 304 -9.23 -22.83 -2.40
CA ALA A 304 -8.53 -24.11 -2.26
C ALA A 304 -8.47 -24.60 -0.80
N ASN A 305 -9.25 -24.00 0.11
CA ASN A 305 -9.21 -24.29 1.55
C ASN A 305 -7.80 -24.07 2.15
N GLY A 306 -7.08 -23.05 1.67
CA GLY A 306 -5.79 -22.60 2.21
C GLY A 306 -5.97 -21.48 3.24
N TRP A 307 -5.00 -21.28 4.13
CA TRP A 307 -5.00 -20.18 5.11
C TRP A 307 -4.07 -19.08 4.63
N ASN A 308 -4.62 -17.92 4.30
CA ASN A 308 -3.87 -16.75 3.84
C ASN A 308 -4.01 -15.63 4.87
N VAL A 309 -2.95 -15.35 5.63
CA VAL A 309 -2.95 -14.23 6.58
C VAL A 309 -2.57 -12.95 5.83
N ILE A 310 -3.51 -12.03 5.74
CA ILE A 310 -3.33 -10.77 5.02
C ILE A 310 -2.66 -9.74 5.96
N GLU A 311 -3.18 -9.60 7.18
CA GLU A 311 -2.58 -8.75 8.21
C GLU A 311 -2.54 -9.45 9.58
N LYS A 312 -1.50 -9.12 10.36
CA LYS A 312 -1.34 -9.56 11.75
C LYS A 312 -1.28 -8.35 12.67
N ALA A 313 -1.89 -8.46 13.83
CA ALA A 313 -1.90 -7.43 14.86
C ALA A 313 -1.89 -8.05 16.26
N SER A 314 -1.73 -7.21 17.27
CA SER A 314 -1.65 -7.63 18.67
C SER A 314 -2.70 -6.92 19.51
N HIS A 315 -3.37 -7.67 20.37
CA HIS A 315 -4.17 -7.12 21.46
C HIS A 315 -3.26 -6.65 22.61
N SER A 316 -3.76 -5.79 23.49
CA SER A 316 -3.01 -5.31 24.66
C SER A 316 -2.59 -6.44 25.62
N GLU A 317 -3.36 -7.52 25.66
CA GLU A 317 -3.07 -8.72 26.45
C GLU A 317 -3.45 -10.02 25.71
N SER A 318 -2.92 -11.15 26.19
CA SER A 318 -3.39 -12.47 25.78
C SER A 318 -4.78 -12.75 26.37
N LEU A 319 -5.60 -13.53 25.67
CA LEU A 319 -6.96 -13.82 26.13
C LEU A 319 -6.94 -14.69 27.38
N GLN A 320 -7.67 -14.24 28.39
CA GLN A 320 -7.84 -14.98 29.64
C GLN A 320 -9.03 -15.93 29.54
N THR A 321 -8.84 -17.16 30.04
CA THR A 321 -9.91 -18.17 30.05
C THR A 321 -11.04 -17.75 30.98
N GLY A 322 -12.29 -17.86 30.51
CA GLY A 322 -13.48 -17.50 31.27
C GLY A 322 -13.82 -16.01 31.27
N ILE A 323 -12.99 -15.16 30.66
CA ILE A 323 -13.26 -13.73 30.49
C ILE A 323 -13.92 -13.51 29.13
N ALA A 324 -14.99 -12.71 29.13
CA ALA A 324 -15.67 -12.29 27.92
C ALA A 324 -14.98 -11.05 27.35
N TYR A 325 -14.70 -11.08 26.05
CA TYR A 325 -14.18 -9.96 25.28
C TYR A 325 -15.20 -9.56 24.23
N HIS A 326 -15.39 -8.26 24.02
CA HIS A 326 -16.36 -7.75 23.05
C HIS A 326 -15.70 -7.64 21.67
N TYR A 327 -16.09 -8.49 20.74
CA TYR A 327 -15.54 -8.47 19.37
C TYR A 327 -16.42 -7.61 18.48
N LYS A 328 -15.79 -6.73 17.69
CA LYS A 328 -16.50 -5.93 16.69
C LYS A 328 -15.77 -5.91 15.35
N VAL A 329 -16.48 -6.33 14.30
CA VAL A 329 -16.03 -6.28 12.90
C VAL A 329 -16.89 -5.29 12.13
N LEU A 330 -16.28 -4.22 11.62
CA LEU A 330 -16.94 -3.26 10.73
C LEU A 330 -16.48 -3.49 9.30
N THR A 331 -17.41 -3.48 8.35
CA THR A 331 -17.11 -3.61 6.93
C THR A 331 -17.79 -2.50 6.15
N LEU A 332 -17.04 -1.80 5.29
CA LEU A 332 -17.55 -0.80 4.37
C LEU A 332 -16.75 -0.84 3.06
N GLY A 333 -17.35 -1.38 2.00
CA GLY A 333 -16.66 -1.61 0.74
C GLY A 333 -15.49 -2.58 0.90
N ASN A 334 -14.27 -2.15 0.61
CA ASN A 334 -13.07 -2.96 0.81
C ASN A 334 -12.45 -2.80 2.20
N ARG A 335 -12.93 -1.82 2.99
CA ARG A 335 -12.36 -1.51 4.29
C ARG A 335 -12.97 -2.35 5.39
N VAL A 336 -12.12 -2.87 6.26
CA VAL A 336 -12.46 -3.70 7.41
C VAL A 336 -11.77 -3.16 8.64
N GLN A 337 -12.53 -2.98 9.72
CA GLN A 337 -11.99 -2.73 11.05
C GLN A 337 -12.32 -3.90 11.97
N GLN A 338 -11.34 -4.35 12.76
CA GLN A 338 -11.50 -5.41 13.76
C GLN A 338 -11.11 -4.84 15.12
N TRP A 339 -12.00 -4.97 16.09
CA TRP A 339 -11.86 -4.46 17.44
C TRP A 339 -12.00 -5.58 18.46
N ILE A 340 -11.25 -5.48 19.54
CA ILE A 340 -11.46 -6.26 20.76
C ILE A 340 -11.65 -5.22 21.86
N ASP A 341 -12.81 -5.28 22.53
CA ASP A 341 -13.32 -4.26 23.44
C ASP A 341 -13.32 -2.88 22.74
N ASP A 342 -12.70 -1.88 23.38
CA ASP A 342 -12.57 -0.53 22.85
C ASP A 342 -11.26 -0.32 22.06
N GLN A 343 -10.48 -1.38 21.82
CA GLN A 343 -9.20 -1.30 21.11
C GLN A 343 -9.37 -1.67 19.62
N LEU A 344 -9.03 -0.74 18.72
CA LEU A 344 -8.90 -1.02 17.29
C LEU A 344 -7.65 -1.86 17.05
N ILE A 345 -7.82 -3.06 16.50
CA ILE A 345 -6.73 -4.03 16.31
C ILE A 345 -6.26 -4.06 14.85
N VAL A 346 -7.20 -4.13 13.90
CA VAL A 346 -6.91 -4.11 12.45
C VAL A 346 -7.77 -3.04 11.80
N ASP A 347 -7.18 -2.25 10.90
CA ASP A 347 -7.88 -1.32 10.01
C ASP A 347 -7.24 -1.36 8.63
N THR A 348 -7.90 -2.03 7.69
CA THR A 348 -7.31 -2.42 6.41
C THR A 348 -8.29 -2.24 5.26
N GLU A 349 -7.78 -1.91 4.07
CA GLU A 349 -8.54 -1.85 2.82
C GLU A 349 -8.34 -3.08 1.94
N SER A 350 -7.68 -4.12 2.46
CA SER A 350 -7.27 -5.30 1.69
C SER A 350 -8.40 -6.33 1.47
N ALA A 351 -9.64 -6.06 1.87
CA ALA A 351 -10.78 -6.95 1.64
C ALA A 351 -11.38 -6.82 0.22
N THR A 352 -10.54 -7.04 -0.79
CA THR A 352 -10.85 -6.74 -2.21
C THR A 352 -11.44 -7.92 -3.00
N ALA A 353 -11.26 -9.16 -2.54
CA ALA A 353 -11.63 -10.35 -3.30
C ALA A 353 -13.15 -10.53 -3.42
N TYR A 354 -13.90 -10.17 -2.37
CA TYR A 354 -15.36 -10.23 -2.36
C TYR A 354 -15.94 -9.18 -1.42
N LYS A 355 -17.07 -8.60 -1.85
CA LYS A 355 -17.73 -7.48 -1.17
C LYS A 355 -18.93 -7.89 -0.32
N GLN A 356 -19.47 -9.09 -0.50
CA GLN A 356 -20.65 -9.60 0.21
C GLN A 356 -20.57 -11.12 0.39
N GLY A 357 -21.34 -11.68 1.32
CA GLY A 357 -21.44 -13.12 1.56
C GLY A 357 -21.91 -13.42 3.00
N ARG A 358 -22.14 -14.70 3.32
CA ARG A 358 -22.70 -15.08 4.62
C ARG A 358 -21.78 -14.75 5.80
N ILE A 359 -22.33 -14.80 7.00
CA ILE A 359 -21.62 -14.59 8.26
C ILE A 359 -21.65 -15.90 9.05
N GLY A 360 -20.63 -16.15 9.85
CA GLY A 360 -20.52 -17.36 10.66
C GLY A 360 -19.55 -17.23 11.84
N LEU A 361 -19.47 -18.30 12.62
CA LEU A 361 -18.57 -18.43 13.75
C LEU A 361 -17.73 -19.70 13.60
N GLN A 362 -16.49 -19.65 14.07
CA GLN A 362 -15.55 -20.76 13.96
C GLN A 362 -14.66 -20.87 15.20
N ALA A 363 -14.31 -22.11 15.54
CA ALA A 363 -13.28 -22.46 16.51
C ALA A 363 -12.30 -23.48 15.90
N ASN A 364 -11.01 -23.41 16.26
CA ASN A 364 -9.99 -24.37 15.85
C ASN A 364 -9.10 -24.73 17.04
N GLY A 365 -9.19 -25.97 17.52
CA GLY A 365 -8.47 -26.43 18.71
C GLY A 365 -8.82 -25.64 19.98
N SER A 366 -9.94 -24.92 19.98
CA SER A 366 -10.41 -24.08 21.07
C SER A 366 -11.87 -24.42 21.40
N LYS A 367 -12.26 -24.14 22.64
CA LYS A 367 -13.64 -24.13 23.11
C LYS A 367 -14.02 -22.71 23.44
N ILE A 368 -15.09 -22.21 22.86
CA ILE A 368 -15.59 -20.86 23.08
C ILE A 368 -17.06 -20.86 23.45
N LYS A 369 -17.46 -19.80 24.15
CA LYS A 369 -18.84 -19.37 24.36
C LYS A 369 -19.01 -18.04 23.63
N VAL A 370 -20.09 -17.90 22.86
CA VAL A 370 -20.48 -16.66 22.18
C VAL A 370 -21.85 -16.25 22.67
N ASP A 371 -21.96 -14.97 23.02
CA ASP A 371 -23.17 -14.35 23.57
C ASP A 371 -23.42 -12.98 22.92
N ASN A 372 -24.62 -12.43 23.08
CA ASN A 372 -25.02 -11.09 22.62
C ASN A 372 -24.60 -10.77 21.17
N ILE A 373 -24.82 -11.70 20.23
CA ILE A 373 -24.47 -11.44 18.83
C ILE A 373 -25.45 -10.44 18.22
N ARG A 374 -24.91 -9.40 17.61
CA ARG A 374 -25.66 -8.33 16.96
C ARG A 374 -25.03 -8.01 15.62
N ILE A 375 -25.83 -8.01 14.57
CA ILE A 375 -25.42 -7.64 13.22
C ILE A 375 -26.31 -6.49 12.77
N ALA A 376 -25.68 -5.37 12.43
CA ALA A 376 -26.34 -4.18 11.91
C ALA A 376 -25.76 -3.78 10.56
N LEU A 377 -26.53 -3.06 9.76
CA LEU A 377 -26.03 -2.42 8.54
C LEU A 377 -24.97 -1.36 8.88
N GLN A 378 -23.86 -1.32 8.13
CA GLN A 378 -22.87 -0.25 8.20
C GLN A 378 -23.09 0.71 7.02
N ASP A 379 -23.91 1.75 7.23
CA ASP A 379 -24.23 2.78 6.24
C ASP A 379 -23.51 4.12 6.48
N GLY A 380 -22.98 4.32 7.68
CA GLY A 380 -22.12 5.46 8.03
C GLY A 380 -20.67 5.32 7.55
N LYS A 381 -20.00 6.45 7.32
CA LYS A 381 -18.54 6.49 7.09
C LYS A 381 -17.80 5.89 8.28
N LEU A 382 -16.75 5.13 8.02
CA LEU A 382 -15.82 4.69 9.05
C LEU A 382 -14.96 5.87 9.53
N PRO A 383 -14.48 5.88 10.79
CA PRO A 383 -13.51 6.86 11.26
C PRO A 383 -12.26 6.88 10.36
N PRO A 384 -11.56 8.01 10.17
CA PRO A 384 -10.32 8.03 9.41
C PRO A 384 -9.28 7.04 9.97
N SER A 385 -8.74 6.20 9.10
CA SER A 385 -7.60 5.32 9.38
C SER A 385 -6.37 6.15 9.75
N ALA A 386 -5.37 5.51 10.35
CA ALA A 386 -4.11 6.17 10.64
C ALA A 386 -3.47 6.80 9.38
N ALA A 387 -3.57 6.14 8.22
CA ALA A 387 -3.11 6.68 6.95
C ALA A 387 -3.97 7.88 6.47
N GLU A 388 -5.30 7.85 6.64
CA GLU A 388 -6.15 9.00 6.30
C GLU A 388 -5.87 10.24 7.16
N LYS A 389 -5.22 10.07 8.33
CA LYS A 389 -4.75 11.18 9.17
C LYS A 389 -3.43 11.80 8.70
N PHE A 390 -2.71 11.20 7.76
CA PHE A 390 -1.49 11.80 7.21
C PHE A 390 -1.82 13.09 6.45
N VAL A 391 -1.02 14.11 6.69
CA VAL A 391 -1.16 15.45 6.14
C VAL A 391 -0.94 15.42 4.63
N GLN A 392 -1.92 15.97 3.91
CA GLN A 392 -1.84 16.19 2.48
C GLN A 392 -1.29 17.58 2.21
N VAL A 393 0.03 17.68 2.13
CA VAL A 393 0.70 18.96 1.85
C VAL A 393 0.31 19.40 0.43
N LYS A 394 -0.28 20.58 0.33
CA LYS A 394 -0.51 21.23 -0.96
C LYS A 394 0.77 21.93 -1.39
N ALA A 395 1.50 21.31 -2.30
CA ALA A 395 2.71 21.90 -2.85
C ALA A 395 2.39 23.28 -3.47
N PRO A 396 3.15 24.34 -3.14
CA PRO A 396 3.03 25.59 -3.87
C PRO A 396 3.38 25.36 -5.34
N ASP A 397 2.71 26.06 -6.27
CA ASP A 397 3.08 26.06 -7.69
C ASP A 397 4.42 26.80 -7.87
N THR A 398 5.50 26.09 -7.58
CA THR A 398 6.86 26.56 -7.81
C THR A 398 7.32 26.09 -9.18
N LYS A 399 8.21 26.88 -9.81
CA LYS A 399 8.84 26.49 -11.07
C LYS A 399 10.19 25.79 -10.84
N ILE A 400 10.39 25.26 -9.64
CA ILE A 400 11.62 24.61 -9.20
C ILE A 400 11.36 23.12 -9.02
N ALA A 401 12.18 22.27 -9.66
CA ALA A 401 12.24 20.87 -9.29
C ALA A 401 12.89 20.73 -7.91
N LEU A 402 12.21 20.06 -6.99
CA LEU A 402 12.60 19.95 -5.59
C LEU A 402 12.76 21.29 -4.88
N ALA A 403 11.74 22.14 -5.03
CA ALA A 403 11.62 23.35 -4.23
C ALA A 403 11.79 23.05 -2.73
N PRO A 404 12.50 23.89 -1.96
CA PRO A 404 12.65 23.69 -0.53
C PRO A 404 11.28 23.65 0.17
N ALA A 405 11.11 22.72 1.10
CA ALA A 405 9.97 22.70 1.99
C ALA A 405 9.93 23.97 2.86
N VAL A 406 8.80 24.67 2.92
CA VAL A 406 8.65 25.84 3.80
C VAL A 406 8.10 25.38 5.14
N ALA A 407 8.85 25.63 6.21
CA ALA A 407 8.47 25.40 7.59
C ALA A 407 8.23 26.75 8.28
N ALA A 408 7.01 26.97 8.78
CA ALA A 408 6.67 28.23 9.41
C ALA A 408 7.01 28.23 10.91
N ASP A 409 7.67 29.27 11.39
CA ASP A 409 7.93 29.55 12.81
C ASP A 409 6.93 30.62 13.28
N ILE A 410 5.87 30.21 13.98
CA ILE A 410 4.70 31.05 14.25
C ILE A 410 4.94 32.12 15.32
N ARG A 411 4.25 33.26 15.15
CA ARG A 411 4.22 34.35 16.13
C ARG A 411 2.94 34.35 16.96
N SER A 412 1.85 33.82 16.42
CA SER A 412 0.56 33.71 17.09
C SER A 412 -0.26 32.54 16.55
N LEU A 413 -1.24 32.04 17.32
CA LEU A 413 -2.18 31.03 16.79
C LEU A 413 -3.05 31.57 15.64
N GLY A 414 -3.26 32.88 15.56
CA GLY A 414 -3.97 33.52 14.45
C GLY A 414 -3.24 33.35 13.11
N ASP A 415 -1.94 33.05 13.11
CA ASP A 415 -1.20 32.74 11.88
C ASP A 415 -1.61 31.38 11.30
N LEU A 416 -1.93 30.40 12.16
CA LEU A 416 -2.34 29.05 11.73
C LEU A 416 -3.64 29.08 10.93
N GLN A 417 -4.57 29.97 11.29
CA GLN A 417 -5.87 30.10 10.63
C GLN A 417 -5.78 30.69 9.21
N LYS A 418 -4.64 31.31 8.85
CA LYS A 418 -4.42 31.91 7.53
C LYS A 418 -4.03 30.85 6.49
N TRP A 419 -3.52 29.71 6.94
CA TRP A 419 -2.89 28.74 6.06
C TRP A 419 -3.89 27.69 5.61
N SER A 420 -4.49 27.98 4.46
CA SER A 420 -5.30 27.03 3.70
C SER A 420 -4.96 27.15 2.21
N GLY A 421 -5.12 26.04 1.48
CA GLY A 421 -4.87 26.03 0.04
C GLY A 421 -3.39 26.00 -0.36
N GLU A 422 -3.08 26.50 -1.55
CA GLU A 422 -1.78 26.36 -2.24
C GLU A 422 -0.66 27.27 -1.70
N ASN A 423 -0.97 28.18 -0.77
CA ASN A 423 0.02 29.06 -0.14
C ASN A 423 0.31 28.68 1.33
N ALA A 424 -0.18 27.52 1.79
CA ALA A 424 0.14 27.04 3.12
C ALA A 424 1.61 26.55 3.16
N PRO A 425 2.35 26.80 4.27
CA PRO A 425 3.63 26.15 4.49
C PRO A 425 3.43 24.63 4.60
N ALA A 426 4.46 23.86 4.24
CA ALA A 426 4.42 22.40 4.34
C ALA A 426 4.36 21.92 5.79
N SER A 427 5.05 22.63 6.68
CA SER A 427 5.13 22.30 8.10
C SER A 427 5.10 23.53 8.99
N VAL A 428 4.83 23.34 10.28
CA VAL A 428 4.84 24.39 11.30
C VAL A 428 5.62 23.96 12.53
N LEU A 429 6.53 24.81 13.00
CA LEU A 429 7.23 24.64 14.26
C LEU A 429 6.34 25.08 15.42
N LEU A 430 6.04 24.14 16.32
CA LEU A 430 5.27 24.34 17.54
C LEU A 430 6.20 24.15 18.74
N ARG A 431 6.60 25.25 19.39
CA ARG A 431 7.50 25.22 20.55
C ARG A 431 6.71 24.93 21.82
N LEU A 432 6.97 23.78 22.45
CA LEU A 432 6.16 23.30 23.57
C LEU A 432 6.87 23.48 24.91
N ASP A 433 6.10 23.82 25.93
CA ASP A 433 6.50 23.71 27.34
C ASP A 433 5.97 22.41 27.98
N GLY A 434 6.33 22.20 29.25
CA GLY A 434 5.92 21.02 30.01
C GLY A 434 4.41 20.84 30.12
N ASP A 435 3.59 21.87 29.96
CA ASP A 435 2.13 21.81 30.00
C ASP A 435 1.49 21.74 28.60
N LEU A 436 2.30 21.41 27.58
CA LEU A 436 1.92 21.38 26.17
C LEU A 436 1.28 22.70 25.72
N GLN A 437 1.77 23.82 26.24
CA GLN A 437 1.47 25.15 25.71
C GLN A 437 2.44 25.48 24.58
N VAL A 438 1.89 25.97 23.48
CA VAL A 438 2.64 26.48 22.35
C VAL A 438 3.12 27.89 22.68
N SER A 439 4.41 28.14 22.46
CA SER A 439 5.06 29.44 22.60
C SER A 439 5.44 30.02 21.25
N ALA A 440 5.52 31.35 21.17
CA ALA A 440 6.07 32.06 20.02
C ALA A 440 7.55 31.73 19.80
N ARG A 441 8.08 32.13 18.64
CA ARG A 441 9.48 31.92 18.24
C ARG A 441 10.54 32.28 19.29
N ASP A 442 10.32 33.34 20.06
CA ASP A 442 11.26 33.79 21.10
C ASP A 442 11.26 32.91 22.37
N GLY A 443 10.33 31.95 22.44
CA GLY A 443 10.14 31.05 23.57
C GLY A 443 9.52 31.69 24.81
N ASN A 444 9.22 33.00 24.79
CA ASN A 444 8.83 33.75 25.97
C ASN A 444 7.31 33.99 26.06
N ALA A 445 6.64 34.15 24.90
CA ALA A 445 5.20 34.40 24.86
C ALA A 445 4.43 33.09 24.61
N LYS A 446 3.61 32.65 25.58
CA LYS A 446 2.64 31.56 25.36
C LYS A 446 1.53 32.06 24.43
N ILE A 447 1.29 31.34 23.33
CA ILE A 447 0.32 31.71 22.30
C ILE A 447 -0.93 30.83 22.32
N GLY A 448 -0.89 29.66 22.96
CA GLY A 448 -2.08 28.88 23.35
C GLY A 448 -1.82 27.38 23.53
N ALA A 449 -2.88 26.60 23.79
CA ALA A 449 -2.77 25.17 24.04
C ALA A 449 -2.49 24.36 22.76
N LEU A 450 -1.78 23.22 22.89
CA LEU A 450 -1.48 22.33 21.78
C LEU A 450 -2.74 21.85 21.03
N ASP A 451 -3.81 21.47 21.73
CA ASP A 451 -5.06 21.04 21.07
C ASP A 451 -5.61 22.14 20.13
N ALA A 452 -5.61 23.41 20.57
CA ALA A 452 -6.07 24.51 19.73
C ALA A 452 -5.17 24.74 18.50
N ALA A 453 -3.86 24.52 18.63
CA ALA A 453 -2.94 24.59 17.50
C ALA A 453 -3.15 23.43 16.51
N MET A 454 -3.33 22.21 17.02
CA MET A 454 -3.60 21.01 16.22
C MET A 454 -4.94 21.12 15.47
N ASP A 455 -5.99 21.62 16.14
CA ASP A 455 -7.29 21.88 15.52
C ASP A 455 -7.20 22.92 14.41
N ALA A 456 -6.39 23.97 14.60
CA ALA A 456 -6.21 25.04 13.61
C ALA A 456 -5.50 24.56 12.33
N ILE A 457 -4.52 23.66 12.43
CA ILE A 457 -3.80 23.15 11.25
C ILE A 457 -4.50 21.96 10.57
N GLY A 458 -5.30 21.20 11.33
CA GLY A 458 -6.01 20.01 10.84
C GLY A 458 -5.07 19.03 10.13
N THR A 459 -5.47 18.53 8.96
CA THR A 459 -4.67 17.62 8.12
C THR A 459 -3.97 18.33 6.95
N SER A 460 -3.73 19.64 7.07
CA SER A 460 -3.20 20.47 5.97
C SER A 460 -1.73 20.85 6.11
N VAL A 461 -1.19 20.87 7.34
CA VAL A 461 0.19 21.28 7.64
C VAL A 461 0.82 20.27 8.60
N ILE A 462 2.07 19.86 8.34
CA ILE A 462 2.78 18.88 9.16
C ILE A 462 3.24 19.54 10.48
N PRO A 463 2.86 19.01 11.65
CA PRO A 463 3.35 19.55 12.92
C PRO A 463 4.80 19.14 13.19
N VAL A 464 5.63 20.12 13.55
CA VAL A 464 6.99 19.93 14.06
C VAL A 464 7.02 20.38 15.52
N PHE A 465 7.09 19.43 16.45
CA PHE A 465 7.09 19.73 17.88
C PHE A 465 8.50 20.01 18.38
N TYR A 466 8.77 21.25 18.75
CA TYR A 466 10.06 21.65 19.30
C TYR A 466 10.04 21.49 20.82
N VAL A 467 10.94 20.67 21.36
CA VAL A 467 11.01 20.30 22.78
C VAL A 467 12.35 20.67 23.40
N LYS A 468 12.34 21.05 24.68
CA LYS A 468 13.54 21.49 25.45
C LYS A 468 13.82 20.68 26.71
N ASP A 469 12.93 19.77 27.09
CA ASP A 469 13.09 18.97 28.29
C ASP A 469 12.36 17.62 28.19
N LYS A 470 12.72 16.71 29.12
CA LYS A 470 12.20 15.34 29.19
C LYS A 470 10.68 15.28 29.45
N GLN A 471 10.17 16.14 30.33
CA GLN A 471 8.76 16.12 30.74
C GLN A 471 7.86 16.44 29.55
N THR A 472 8.25 17.43 28.75
CA THR A 472 7.58 17.82 27.51
C THR A 472 7.56 16.65 26.52
N VAL A 473 8.67 15.93 26.35
CA VAL A 473 8.73 14.73 25.49
C VAL A 473 7.75 13.66 25.94
N ASP A 474 7.76 13.30 27.23
CA ASP A 474 6.91 12.22 27.75
C ASP A 474 5.41 12.55 27.56
N ARG A 475 5.02 13.81 27.86
CA ARG A 475 3.64 14.29 27.70
C ARG A 475 3.23 14.38 26.23
N LEU A 476 4.11 14.85 25.34
CA LEU A 476 3.85 14.91 23.91
C LEU A 476 3.61 13.52 23.33
N VAL A 477 4.48 12.55 23.63
CA VAL A 477 4.33 11.17 23.14
C VAL A 477 3.00 10.56 23.61
N ALA A 478 2.64 10.75 24.88
CA ALA A 478 1.36 10.27 25.41
C ALA A 478 0.17 10.93 24.68
N TYR A 479 0.24 12.24 24.43
CA TYR A 479 -0.75 12.98 23.66
C TYR A 479 -0.92 12.42 22.24
N LEU A 480 0.19 12.25 21.50
CA LEU A 480 0.16 11.77 20.12
C LEU A 480 -0.40 10.35 20.00
N LYS A 481 -0.01 9.44 20.90
CA LYS A 481 -0.57 8.08 20.94
C LYS A 481 -2.06 8.09 21.24
N THR A 482 -2.50 8.91 22.18
CA THR A 482 -3.92 9.03 22.56
C THR A 482 -4.76 9.55 21.39
N LYS A 483 -4.26 10.51 20.63
CA LYS A 483 -4.94 11.08 19.45
C LYS A 483 -4.75 10.23 18.18
N GLY A 484 -3.82 9.27 18.21
CA GLY A 484 -3.40 8.48 17.05
C GLY A 484 -2.81 9.34 15.94
N ILE A 485 -1.94 10.30 16.32
CA ILE A 485 -1.21 11.18 15.41
C ILE A 485 0.16 10.55 15.16
N GLU A 486 0.35 10.04 13.95
CA GLU A 486 1.57 9.37 13.51
C GLU A 486 2.44 10.26 12.62
N ASP A 487 1.82 11.22 11.95
CA ASP A 487 2.44 12.05 10.94
C ASP A 487 2.95 13.36 11.54
N ALA A 488 4.10 13.29 12.21
CA ALA A 488 4.69 14.41 12.91
C ALA A 488 6.22 14.31 12.99
N LEU A 489 6.86 15.45 13.21
CA LEU A 489 8.29 15.57 13.43
C LEU A 489 8.54 16.08 14.86
N VAL A 490 9.62 15.63 15.49
CA VAL A 490 10.12 16.18 16.75
C VAL A 490 11.45 16.89 16.51
N ALA A 491 11.57 18.11 17.01
CA ALA A 491 12.74 18.96 16.86
C ALA A 491 13.34 19.34 18.21
N SER A 492 14.66 19.41 18.29
CA SER A 492 15.38 19.95 19.45
C SER A 492 16.80 20.34 19.05
N ASP A 493 17.43 21.20 19.84
CA ASP A 493 18.89 21.40 19.82
C ASP A 493 19.64 20.39 20.70
N ASP A 494 18.91 19.53 21.42
CA ASP A 494 19.43 18.39 22.18
C ASP A 494 19.01 17.06 21.52
N GLY A 495 20.00 16.36 20.98
CA GLY A 495 19.83 15.06 20.33
C GLY A 495 19.27 13.96 21.24
N VAL A 496 19.49 14.05 22.55
CA VAL A 496 18.99 13.07 23.53
C VAL A 496 17.47 13.10 23.61
N LEU A 497 16.87 14.29 23.53
CA LEU A 497 15.42 14.45 23.58
C LEU A 497 14.73 13.88 22.33
N ILE A 498 15.32 14.08 21.16
CA ILE A 498 14.85 13.51 19.89
C ILE A 498 14.87 11.99 19.98
N LYS A 499 16.01 11.43 20.39
CA LYS A 499 16.19 9.99 20.55
C LYS A 499 15.19 9.38 21.54
N GLN A 500 14.93 10.05 22.66
CA GLN A 500 13.93 9.61 23.63
C GLN A 500 12.52 9.60 23.03
N ALA A 501 12.12 10.67 22.34
CA ALA A 501 10.81 10.77 21.70
C ALA A 501 10.62 9.66 20.66
N ARG A 502 11.62 9.43 19.81
CA ARG A 502 11.60 8.40 18.77
C ARG A 502 11.66 6.99 19.35
N ALA A 503 12.42 6.74 20.41
CA ALA A 503 12.37 5.45 21.10
C ALA A 503 10.97 5.16 21.67
N ALA A 504 10.28 6.18 22.18
CA ALA A 504 8.95 6.04 22.74
C ALA A 504 7.84 5.96 21.67
N TYR A 505 8.02 6.60 20.50
CA TYR A 505 7.11 6.52 19.35
C TYR A 505 7.89 6.52 18.02
N PRO A 506 8.33 5.34 17.53
CA PRO A 506 9.30 5.24 16.44
C PRO A 506 8.91 5.84 15.10
N ILE A 507 7.61 6.01 14.82
CA ILE A 507 7.13 6.58 13.55
C ILE A 507 7.49 8.06 13.37
N LEU A 508 7.72 8.79 14.47
CA LEU A 508 8.08 10.20 14.44
C LEU A 508 9.42 10.41 13.70
N GLY A 509 9.49 11.45 12.87
CA GLY A 509 10.76 11.91 12.30
C GLY A 509 11.51 12.86 13.25
N GLY A 510 12.83 12.90 13.15
CA GLY A 510 13.69 13.71 14.02
C GLY A 510 14.39 14.84 13.28
N ILE A 511 14.44 16.02 13.92
CA ILE A 511 15.13 17.22 13.45
C ILE A 511 16.11 17.73 14.53
N LEU A 512 17.39 17.79 14.21
CA LEU A 512 18.40 18.37 15.09
C LEU A 512 18.68 19.83 14.70
N ASP A 513 18.53 20.76 15.65
CA ASP A 513 18.66 22.19 15.42
C ASP A 513 20.06 22.72 15.78
N PHE A 514 20.82 23.12 14.76
CA PHE A 514 22.12 23.77 14.87
C PHE A 514 22.05 25.28 14.67
N SER A 515 20.86 25.88 14.53
CA SER A 515 20.72 27.30 14.18
C SER A 515 21.28 28.29 15.22
N GLY A 516 21.49 27.83 16.45
CA GLY A 516 22.17 28.57 17.52
C GLY A 516 23.67 28.30 17.65
N ARG A 517 24.25 27.48 16.77
CA ARG A 517 25.64 27.00 16.86
C ARG A 517 26.52 27.58 15.74
N VAL A 518 27.83 27.57 15.93
CA VAL A 518 28.80 27.93 14.90
C VAL A 518 29.01 26.73 13.97
N VAL A 519 28.76 26.93 12.67
CA VAL A 519 28.93 25.90 11.64
C VAL A 519 30.00 26.35 10.65
N THR A 520 31.01 25.52 10.45
CA THR A 520 32.15 25.76 9.53
C THR A 520 32.42 24.50 8.72
N LYS A 521 33.23 24.61 7.66
CA LYS A 521 33.63 23.44 6.85
C LYS A 521 34.28 22.34 7.69
N ASP A 522 35.05 22.72 8.71
CA ASP A 522 35.82 21.79 9.55
C ASP A 522 34.94 20.93 10.47
N ASN A 523 33.70 21.35 10.76
CA ASN A 523 32.82 20.63 11.69
C ASN A 523 31.61 19.94 11.03
N LEU A 524 31.49 19.97 9.70
CA LEU A 524 30.35 19.36 9.00
C LEU A 524 30.21 17.84 9.23
N LEU A 525 31.34 17.12 9.34
CA LEU A 525 31.28 15.70 9.68
C LEU A 525 30.73 15.48 11.10
N ALA A 526 31.10 16.34 12.06
CA ALA A 526 30.57 16.26 13.43
C ALA A 526 29.04 16.50 13.45
N LEU A 527 28.55 17.48 12.69
CA LEU A 527 27.12 17.73 12.51
C LEU A 527 26.38 16.49 11.98
N ARG A 528 26.95 15.84 10.96
CA ARG A 528 26.41 14.58 10.41
C ARG A 528 26.35 13.49 11.48
N ARG A 529 27.44 13.29 12.24
CA ARG A 529 27.53 12.29 13.32
C ARG A 529 26.46 12.53 14.38
N GLU A 530 26.37 13.77 14.88
CA GLU A 530 25.38 14.17 15.90
C GLU A 530 23.95 13.94 15.40
N THR A 531 23.65 14.33 14.16
CA THR A 531 22.30 14.17 13.58
C THR A 531 21.91 12.69 13.51
N ALA A 532 22.76 11.83 12.97
CA ALA A 532 22.48 10.40 12.82
C ALA A 532 22.35 9.68 14.18
N ALA A 533 23.22 10.01 15.14
CA ALA A 533 23.25 9.42 16.48
C ALA A 533 22.05 9.82 17.36
N SER A 534 21.43 10.96 17.03
CA SER A 534 20.22 11.50 17.67
C SER A 534 18.93 10.92 17.11
N ASP A 535 19.02 9.96 16.18
CA ASP A 535 17.86 9.43 15.47
C ASP A 535 17.18 10.56 14.67
N ALA A 536 17.94 11.53 14.16
CA ALA A 536 17.45 12.56 13.26
C ALA A 536 17.92 12.29 11.83
N ARG A 537 17.21 12.89 10.87
CA ARG A 537 17.63 12.96 9.45
C ARG A 537 17.70 14.38 8.94
N ILE A 538 16.95 15.29 9.55
CA ILE A 538 16.94 16.70 9.21
C ILE A 538 17.89 17.43 10.17
N ALA A 539 18.77 18.27 9.62
CA ALA A 539 19.57 19.22 10.36
C ALA A 539 19.16 20.64 10.00
N ILE A 540 18.79 21.47 10.98
CA ILE A 540 18.52 22.89 10.76
C ILE A 540 19.83 23.67 10.96
N LEU A 541 20.30 24.33 9.92
CA LEU A 541 21.53 25.13 9.93
C LEU A 541 21.25 26.63 10.14
N PRO A 542 22.22 27.38 10.69
CA PRO A 542 22.17 28.84 10.69
C PRO A 542 22.27 29.38 9.25
N GLN A 543 21.62 30.52 9.00
CA GLN A 543 21.47 31.10 7.66
C GLN A 543 22.80 31.23 6.90
N ASP A 544 23.84 31.74 7.57
CA ASP A 544 25.12 32.04 6.94
C ASP A 544 25.85 30.79 6.46
N ALA A 545 25.77 29.69 7.23
CA ALA A 545 26.34 28.41 6.82
C ALA A 545 25.51 27.75 5.72
N ALA A 546 24.19 27.85 5.80
CA ALA A 546 23.27 27.28 4.82
C ALA A 546 23.23 28.01 3.48
N ALA A 547 23.70 29.26 3.41
CA ALA A 547 23.84 30.02 2.17
C ALA A 547 24.98 29.52 1.26
N SER A 548 25.77 28.53 1.72
CA SER A 548 26.84 27.90 0.95
C SER A 548 26.37 26.59 0.31
N LYS A 549 26.31 26.56 -1.03
CA LYS A 549 26.01 25.33 -1.79
C LYS A 549 26.94 24.17 -1.41
N GLU A 550 28.22 24.45 -1.22
CA GLU A 550 29.22 23.44 -0.84
C GLU A 550 28.91 22.81 0.53
N THR A 551 28.47 23.62 1.50
CA THR A 551 28.09 23.13 2.83
C THR A 551 26.84 22.26 2.77
N VAL A 552 25.84 22.71 2.00
CA VAL A 552 24.57 21.98 1.81
C VAL A 552 24.81 20.65 1.10
N GLU A 553 25.53 20.66 -0.03
CA GLU A 553 25.84 19.48 -0.84
C GLU A 553 26.69 18.47 -0.05
N TYR A 554 27.67 18.94 0.74
CA TYR A 554 28.48 18.07 1.60
C TYR A 554 27.61 17.23 2.57
N LEU A 555 26.63 17.85 3.22
CA LEU A 555 25.75 17.15 4.16
C LEU A 555 24.74 16.26 3.42
N GLN A 556 24.19 16.72 2.30
CA GLN A 556 23.26 15.95 1.46
C GLN A 556 23.88 14.67 0.93
N MET A 557 25.12 14.71 0.44
CA MET A 557 25.84 13.50 -0.02
C MET A 557 26.01 12.47 1.11
N ARG A 558 26.01 12.91 2.38
CA ARG A 558 26.13 12.06 3.56
C ARG A 558 24.78 11.76 4.22
N SER A 559 23.72 11.75 3.41
CA SER A 559 22.34 11.41 3.76
C SER A 559 21.74 12.24 4.90
N ILE A 560 22.07 13.54 4.95
CA ILE A 560 21.44 14.52 5.82
C ILE A 560 20.52 15.41 4.98
N VAL A 561 19.28 15.61 5.45
CA VAL A 561 18.33 16.57 4.88
C VAL A 561 18.62 17.93 5.51
N VAL A 562 18.94 18.94 4.69
CA VAL A 562 19.45 20.23 5.18
C VAL A 562 18.35 21.27 5.18
N TRP A 563 17.87 21.64 6.37
CA TRP A 563 17.00 22.80 6.55
C TRP A 563 17.82 24.01 6.97
N ALA A 564 17.30 25.21 6.73
CA ALA A 564 17.97 26.45 7.09
C ALA A 564 17.01 27.42 7.76
N THR A 565 17.44 28.11 8.81
CA THR A 565 16.66 29.23 9.36
C THR A 565 16.86 30.49 8.53
N ASP A 566 15.77 31.18 8.20
CA ASP A 566 15.81 32.58 7.80
C ASP A 566 15.78 33.50 9.04
N ARG A 567 16.78 34.38 9.12
CA ARG A 567 16.90 35.45 10.12
C ARG A 567 17.12 36.81 9.45
N SER A 568 16.90 36.91 8.14
CA SER A 568 17.12 38.13 7.38
C SER A 568 16.25 39.27 7.94
N PRO A 569 16.79 40.49 8.10
CA PRO A 569 15.97 41.68 8.32
C PRO A 569 14.94 41.86 7.21
N GLN A 570 13.82 42.52 7.49
CA GLN A 570 12.71 42.66 6.53
C GLN A 570 13.16 43.26 5.18
N ALA A 571 14.08 44.23 5.21
CA ALA A 571 14.60 44.89 4.00
C ALA A 571 15.44 43.97 3.09
N GLU A 572 16.05 42.92 3.65
CA GLU A 572 16.94 42.00 2.93
C GLU A 572 16.32 40.61 2.72
N ARG A 573 15.09 40.39 3.22
CA ARG A 573 14.49 39.05 3.28
C ARG A 573 14.37 38.37 1.92
N ALA A 574 13.97 39.10 0.89
CA ALA A 574 13.89 38.54 -0.47
C ALA A 574 15.26 38.01 -0.94
N LEU A 575 16.33 38.77 -0.73
CA LEU A 575 17.69 38.36 -1.09
C LEU A 575 18.15 37.15 -0.25
N GLY A 576 17.87 37.16 1.05
CA GLY A 576 18.14 36.04 1.95
C GLY A 576 17.46 34.74 1.51
N MET A 577 16.17 34.81 1.15
CA MET A 577 15.42 33.66 0.62
C MET A 577 16.06 33.11 -0.66
N HIS A 578 16.37 33.98 -1.62
CA HIS A 578 17.00 33.53 -2.87
C HIS A 578 18.36 32.88 -2.63
N ARG A 579 19.17 33.37 -1.68
CA ARG A 579 20.45 32.73 -1.32
C ARG A 579 20.26 31.32 -0.76
N LEU A 580 19.26 31.12 0.10
CA LEU A 580 18.95 29.78 0.63
C LEU A 580 18.43 28.85 -0.48
N ILE A 581 17.51 29.34 -1.33
CA ILE A 581 16.96 28.58 -2.45
C ILE A 581 18.07 28.16 -3.42
N THR A 582 18.96 29.07 -3.83
CA THR A 582 20.04 28.76 -4.78
C THR A 582 21.19 27.96 -4.17
N ALA A 583 21.33 27.95 -2.84
CA ALA A 583 22.23 27.03 -2.14
C ALA A 583 21.73 25.58 -2.16
N GLY A 584 20.44 25.34 -2.50
CA GLY A 584 19.89 24.00 -2.67
C GLY A 584 19.44 23.33 -1.38
N VAL A 585 19.08 24.10 -0.35
CA VAL A 585 18.57 23.56 0.93
C VAL A 585 17.29 22.74 0.70
N ASP A 586 17.08 21.70 1.52
CA ASP A 586 15.86 20.90 1.50
C ASP A 586 14.66 21.63 2.12
N GLY A 587 14.90 22.58 3.02
CA GLY A 587 13.82 23.32 3.67
C GLY A 587 14.24 24.66 4.26
N ILE A 588 13.28 25.56 4.38
CA ILE A 588 13.47 26.92 4.92
C ILE A 588 12.53 27.09 6.11
N VAL A 589 13.10 27.32 7.28
CA VAL A 589 12.40 27.67 8.51
C VAL A 589 12.31 29.19 8.63
N THR A 590 11.12 29.76 8.54
CA THR A 590 10.93 31.22 8.53
C THR A 590 9.64 31.63 9.23
N ASP A 591 9.61 32.86 9.75
CA ASP A 591 8.41 33.49 10.30
C ASP A 591 7.60 34.27 9.24
N SER A 592 8.02 34.18 7.98
CA SER A 592 7.42 34.85 6.82
C SER A 592 7.25 33.83 5.67
N PRO A 593 6.48 32.73 5.85
CA PRO A 593 6.42 31.64 4.88
C PRO A 593 5.90 32.09 3.50
N GLU A 594 5.01 33.07 3.45
CA GLU A 594 4.49 33.64 2.20
C GLU A 594 5.63 34.27 1.37
N ALA A 595 6.60 34.93 2.02
CA ALA A 595 7.74 35.51 1.33
C ALA A 595 8.68 34.45 0.74
N ALA A 596 8.84 33.30 1.40
CA ALA A 596 9.61 32.18 0.85
C ALA A 596 8.90 31.56 -0.36
N ILE A 597 7.58 31.36 -0.27
CA ILE A 597 6.76 30.86 -1.38
C ILE A 597 6.80 31.82 -2.57
N ASP A 598 6.66 33.12 -2.35
CA ASP A 598 6.71 34.13 -3.41
C ASP A 598 8.10 34.22 -4.05
N ALA A 599 9.18 34.08 -3.28
CA ALA A 599 10.53 34.00 -3.83
C ALA A 599 10.69 32.80 -4.79
N MET A 600 10.12 31.64 -4.45
CA MET A 600 10.16 30.45 -5.32
C MET A 600 9.33 30.59 -6.60
N LYS A 601 8.29 31.44 -6.61
CA LYS A 601 7.47 31.72 -7.82
C LYS A 601 8.19 32.58 -8.85
N LEU A 602 9.27 33.29 -8.47
CA LEU A 602 10.02 34.18 -9.38
C LEU A 602 10.94 33.45 -10.37
N TYR A 603 11.18 32.16 -10.16
CA TYR A 603 12.01 31.37 -11.08
C TYR A 603 11.20 31.07 -12.36
N ASP A 604 11.81 31.27 -13.53
CA ASP A 604 11.15 31.16 -14.84
C ASP A 604 11.65 29.94 -15.67
N GLY A 605 10.96 29.68 -16.79
CA GLY A 605 11.36 28.65 -17.76
C GLY A 605 11.02 27.22 -17.35
N ASN A 606 11.13 26.28 -18.28
CA ASN A 606 10.88 24.86 -18.03
C ASN A 606 11.72 24.35 -16.82
N THR A 607 11.08 24.08 -15.68
CA THR A 607 11.65 23.45 -14.46
C THR A 607 13.10 23.85 -14.11
N THR A 608 13.28 24.80 -13.20
CA THR A 608 14.61 25.13 -12.64
C THR A 608 15.09 24.04 -11.68
N LEU A 609 16.28 23.50 -11.89
CA LEU A 609 16.95 22.59 -10.95
C LEU A 609 17.92 23.38 -10.06
N ILE A 610 17.56 23.60 -8.80
CA ILE A 610 18.44 24.23 -7.81
C ILE A 610 19.43 23.23 -7.18
N ARG A 611 19.10 21.94 -7.27
CA ARG A 611 19.92 20.80 -6.88
C ARG A 611 19.66 19.65 -7.84
N LYS A 612 20.69 18.84 -8.09
CA LYS A 612 20.56 17.61 -8.90
C LYS A 612 20.44 16.40 -7.97
N PRO A 613 19.63 15.39 -8.32
CA PRO A 613 19.77 14.06 -7.74
C PRO A 613 21.21 13.56 -7.90
N PHE A 614 21.70 12.82 -6.91
CA PHE A 614 22.99 12.17 -7.01
C PHE A 614 22.93 10.98 -7.97
N ILE A 615 24.01 10.77 -8.73
CA ILE A 615 24.15 9.62 -9.64
C ILE A 615 25.00 8.57 -8.94
N LEU A 616 24.39 7.42 -8.66
CA LEU A 616 25.07 6.28 -8.06
C LEU A 616 25.42 5.30 -9.17
N ALA A 617 26.72 5.17 -9.45
CA ALA A 617 27.22 4.25 -10.46
C ALA A 617 27.08 2.81 -9.95
N HIS A 618 25.93 2.20 -10.23
CA HIS A 618 25.53 0.88 -9.74
C HIS A 618 26.50 -0.20 -10.24
N ARG A 619 27.37 -0.65 -9.34
CA ARG A 619 28.52 -1.54 -9.61
C ARG A 619 29.50 -0.97 -10.64
N GLY A 620 29.62 0.36 -10.68
CA GLY A 620 30.38 1.13 -11.67
C GLY A 620 29.64 1.35 -12.99
N LEU A 621 30.28 1.03 -14.11
CA LEU A 621 29.75 1.11 -15.48
C LEU A 621 29.66 -0.29 -16.14
N PRO A 622 28.72 -1.15 -15.70
CA PRO A 622 28.63 -2.54 -16.17
C PRO A 622 28.32 -2.69 -17.67
N SER A 623 27.95 -1.59 -18.34
CA SER A 623 27.76 -1.54 -19.79
C SER A 623 29.08 -1.51 -20.60
N GLN A 624 30.21 -1.17 -19.97
CA GLN A 624 31.52 -1.01 -20.63
C GLN A 624 32.66 -1.77 -19.96
N ALA A 625 32.54 -2.09 -18.67
CA ALA A 625 33.47 -2.90 -17.92
C ALA A 625 32.72 -3.92 -17.05
N PRO A 626 33.40 -4.96 -16.53
CA PRO A 626 32.76 -5.98 -15.70
C PRO A 626 32.25 -5.35 -14.39
N GLU A 627 31.02 -5.65 -14.00
CA GLU A 627 30.42 -5.11 -12.76
C GLU A 627 31.30 -5.37 -11.54
N ASP A 628 31.25 -4.46 -10.55
CA ASP A 628 31.97 -4.58 -9.27
C ASP A 628 33.50 -4.61 -9.37
N THR A 629 34.07 -4.05 -10.44
CA THR A 629 35.54 -3.97 -10.64
C THR A 629 36.03 -2.53 -10.58
N ILE A 630 37.32 -2.35 -10.23
CA ILE A 630 37.97 -1.01 -10.19
C ILE A 630 37.87 -0.32 -11.56
N GLU A 631 38.03 -1.07 -12.65
CA GLU A 631 37.90 -0.59 -14.02
C GLU A 631 36.48 -0.06 -14.28
N SER A 632 35.46 -0.79 -13.84
CA SER A 632 34.06 -0.36 -13.92
C SER A 632 33.78 0.87 -13.06
N ASN A 633 34.37 0.95 -11.88
CA ASN A 633 34.23 2.10 -11.00
C ASN A 633 34.87 3.37 -11.59
N ILE A 634 36.07 3.26 -12.17
CA ILE A 634 36.73 4.38 -12.86
C ILE A 634 35.84 4.92 -13.97
N LEU A 635 35.34 4.03 -14.85
CA LEU A 635 34.46 4.43 -15.94
C LEU A 635 33.14 5.04 -15.45
N GLY A 636 32.57 4.55 -14.34
CA GLY A 636 31.36 5.11 -13.73
C GLY A 636 31.58 6.53 -13.21
N LEU A 637 32.72 6.78 -12.56
CA LEU A 637 33.09 8.12 -12.08
C LEU A 637 33.43 9.08 -13.24
N GLU A 638 34.15 8.61 -14.26
CA GLU A 638 34.42 9.38 -15.49
C GLU A 638 33.13 9.73 -16.26
N ALA A 639 32.10 8.89 -16.16
CA ALA A 639 30.78 9.14 -16.72
C ALA A 639 29.92 10.12 -15.90
N GLY A 640 30.46 10.69 -14.81
CA GLY A 640 29.79 11.70 -13.98
C GLY A 640 29.10 11.16 -12.72
N GLY A 641 29.39 9.92 -12.32
CA GLY A 641 28.95 9.37 -11.04
C GLY A 641 29.40 10.23 -9.85
N ASP A 642 28.49 10.46 -8.91
CA ASP A 642 28.79 11.09 -7.62
C ASP A 642 29.25 10.04 -6.60
N PHE A 643 28.73 8.82 -6.73
CA PHE A 643 29.03 7.66 -5.89
C PHE A 643 29.45 6.47 -6.75
N ILE A 644 30.38 5.69 -6.22
CA ILE A 644 30.48 4.26 -6.54
C ILE A 644 29.42 3.55 -5.69
N GLU A 645 28.53 2.78 -6.29
CA GLU A 645 27.76 1.79 -5.53
C GLU A 645 28.39 0.40 -5.69
N ASN A 646 28.41 -0.39 -4.62
CA ASN A 646 29.07 -1.69 -4.59
C ASN A 646 28.38 -2.72 -3.68
N ASP A 647 28.71 -3.99 -3.90
CA ASP A 647 28.15 -5.13 -3.18
C ASP A 647 29.21 -5.86 -2.32
N MET A 648 29.05 -5.86 -0.99
CA MET A 648 30.07 -6.36 -0.06
C MET A 648 29.78 -7.75 0.51
N TRP A 649 30.75 -8.65 0.38
CA TRP A 649 30.83 -9.93 1.08
C TRP A 649 32.07 -10.04 1.95
N LEU A 650 32.00 -10.95 2.93
CA LEU A 650 33.12 -11.26 3.82
C LEU A 650 33.83 -12.54 3.33
N SER A 651 35.13 -12.45 3.03
CA SER A 651 35.95 -13.62 2.74
C SER A 651 36.12 -14.52 3.98
N ARG A 652 36.57 -15.76 3.78
CA ARG A 652 36.81 -16.73 4.87
C ARG A 652 37.81 -16.23 5.91
N ASP A 653 38.79 -15.42 5.49
CA ASP A 653 39.81 -14.78 6.31
C ASP A 653 39.43 -13.37 6.77
N GLY A 654 38.15 -13.00 6.68
CA GLY A 654 37.59 -11.80 7.31
C GLY A 654 37.90 -10.48 6.60
N GLN A 655 38.24 -10.52 5.31
CA GLN A 655 38.46 -9.35 4.45
C GLN A 655 37.19 -9.01 3.68
N ILE A 656 36.92 -7.72 3.44
CA ILE A 656 35.76 -7.33 2.65
C ILE A 656 36.11 -7.34 1.16
N VAL A 657 35.34 -8.12 0.39
CA VAL A 657 35.46 -8.24 -1.07
C VAL A 657 34.20 -7.74 -1.77
N ILE A 658 34.38 -7.25 -2.99
CA ILE A 658 33.30 -6.64 -3.76
C ILE A 658 32.85 -7.58 -4.88
N VAL A 659 31.61 -8.06 -4.79
CA VAL A 659 30.95 -8.90 -5.78
C VAL A 659 29.46 -9.01 -5.45
N HIS A 660 28.58 -8.90 -6.43
CA HIS A 660 27.13 -8.97 -6.18
C HIS A 660 26.62 -10.32 -5.62
N ASP A 661 26.91 -11.41 -6.32
CA ASP A 661 26.28 -12.71 -6.07
C ASP A 661 26.89 -13.39 -4.83
N ASP A 662 26.12 -14.26 -4.17
CA ASP A 662 26.64 -15.10 -3.08
C ASP A 662 27.63 -16.18 -3.57
N THR A 663 27.63 -16.46 -4.88
CA THR A 663 28.54 -17.38 -5.55
C THR A 663 29.38 -16.70 -6.64
N LEU A 664 30.51 -17.33 -6.96
CA LEU A 664 31.49 -16.86 -7.93
C LEU A 664 31.09 -17.14 -9.39
N ASP A 665 30.05 -17.95 -9.59
CA ASP A 665 29.74 -18.66 -10.83
C ASP A 665 29.36 -17.74 -12.00
N ARG A 666 28.68 -16.62 -11.75
CA ARG A 666 28.18 -15.75 -12.84
C ARG A 666 29.26 -14.84 -13.40
N THR A 667 30.02 -14.17 -12.53
CA THR A 667 30.91 -13.06 -12.91
C THR A 667 32.37 -13.47 -13.02
N THR A 668 32.77 -14.62 -12.46
CA THR A 668 34.17 -15.03 -12.40
C THR A 668 34.45 -16.38 -13.07
N ASN A 669 35.72 -16.72 -13.24
CA ASN A 669 36.14 -18.06 -13.66
C ASN A 669 36.19 -19.09 -12.52
N GLY A 670 35.76 -18.73 -11.31
CA GLY A 670 35.60 -19.63 -10.16
C GLY A 670 34.19 -20.22 -10.05
N THR A 671 33.99 -21.07 -9.04
CA THR A 671 32.71 -21.69 -8.68
C THR A 671 32.61 -21.85 -7.17
N GLY A 672 31.42 -21.73 -6.61
CA GLY A 672 31.17 -21.88 -5.16
C GLY A 672 30.93 -20.55 -4.45
N LYS A 673 30.64 -20.60 -3.14
CA LYS A 673 30.27 -19.43 -2.35
C LYS A 673 31.46 -18.52 -2.09
N VAL A 674 31.28 -17.22 -2.22
CA VAL A 674 32.34 -16.22 -2.00
C VAL A 674 32.98 -16.36 -0.61
N GLU A 675 32.15 -16.56 0.41
CA GLU A 675 32.58 -16.60 1.81
C GLU A 675 33.37 -17.87 2.20
N ASP A 676 33.51 -18.86 1.30
CA ASP A 676 34.30 -20.08 1.53
C ASP A 676 35.79 -19.92 1.15
N PHE A 677 36.13 -18.82 0.48
CA PHE A 677 37.47 -18.54 -0.05
C PHE A 677 38.17 -17.44 0.75
N THR A 678 39.51 -17.53 0.83
CA THR A 678 40.36 -16.44 1.34
C THR A 678 40.50 -15.32 0.31
N LEU A 679 40.91 -14.12 0.75
CA LEU A 679 41.16 -13.00 -0.16
C LEU A 679 42.18 -13.36 -1.25
N GLU A 680 43.25 -14.07 -0.90
CA GLU A 680 44.27 -14.51 -1.86
C GLU A 680 43.67 -15.38 -2.97
N GLN A 681 42.82 -16.35 -2.59
CA GLN A 681 42.14 -17.22 -3.55
C GLN A 681 41.16 -16.45 -4.43
N LEU A 682 40.42 -15.50 -3.86
CA LEU A 682 39.48 -14.65 -4.60
C LEU A 682 40.22 -13.73 -5.59
N LYS A 683 41.35 -13.14 -5.20
CA LYS A 683 42.22 -12.32 -6.07
C LYS A 683 42.89 -13.11 -7.19
N ALA A 684 43.03 -14.43 -7.06
CA ALA A 684 43.56 -15.27 -8.13
C ALA A 684 42.60 -15.38 -9.32
N LEU A 685 41.29 -15.22 -9.11
CA LEU A 685 40.26 -15.34 -10.12
C LEU A 685 40.29 -14.17 -11.13
N ASN A 686 39.72 -14.40 -12.31
CA ASN A 686 39.37 -13.35 -13.26
C ASN A 686 37.88 -13.02 -13.08
N ALA A 687 37.57 -11.74 -12.82
CA ALA A 687 36.21 -11.25 -12.55
C ALA A 687 35.45 -10.78 -13.82
N ASN A 688 35.69 -11.43 -14.96
CA ASN A 688 35.04 -11.12 -16.23
C ASN A 688 34.74 -12.37 -17.05
N LYS A 689 33.95 -13.27 -16.47
CA LYS A 689 33.43 -14.45 -17.18
C LYS A 689 32.62 -14.11 -18.44
N PRO A 690 31.78 -13.05 -18.49
CA PRO A 690 30.97 -12.78 -19.67
C PRO A 690 31.78 -12.36 -20.91
N ASN A 691 32.93 -11.71 -20.73
CA ASN A 691 33.76 -11.23 -21.84
C ASN A 691 35.27 -11.29 -21.52
N PRO A 692 35.86 -12.48 -21.31
CA PRO A 692 37.19 -12.63 -20.74
C PRO A 692 38.32 -12.06 -21.60
N THR A 693 38.07 -11.79 -22.89
CA THR A 693 39.06 -11.19 -23.79
C THR A 693 39.18 -9.67 -23.64
N ALA A 694 38.09 -8.97 -23.27
CA ALA A 694 38.11 -7.51 -23.11
C ALA A 694 38.84 -7.06 -21.84
N TYR A 695 38.74 -7.86 -20.75
CA TYR A 695 39.48 -7.64 -19.50
C TYR A 695 40.10 -8.97 -19.01
N PRO A 696 41.27 -9.36 -19.55
CA PRO A 696 41.85 -10.69 -19.30
C PRO A 696 42.47 -10.86 -17.90
N ASN A 697 42.70 -9.78 -17.16
CA ASN A 697 43.37 -9.82 -15.86
C ASN A 697 42.61 -9.12 -14.72
N VAL A 698 41.35 -8.74 -14.94
CA VAL A 698 40.56 -8.02 -13.95
C VAL A 698 40.27 -8.89 -12.73
N LYS A 699 40.37 -8.28 -11.54
CA LYS A 699 40.30 -8.97 -10.25
C LYS A 699 39.06 -8.56 -9.47
N ILE A 700 38.61 -9.45 -8.59
CA ILE A 700 37.65 -9.10 -7.53
C ILE A 700 38.30 -8.03 -6.65
N PRO A 701 37.72 -6.82 -6.49
CA PRO A 701 38.26 -5.80 -5.61
C PRO A 701 38.04 -6.13 -4.13
N THR A 702 38.85 -5.52 -3.30
CA THR A 702 38.57 -5.29 -1.88
C THR A 702 37.81 -3.98 -1.73
N TRP A 703 37.07 -3.84 -0.64
CA TRP A 703 36.42 -2.57 -0.32
C TRP A 703 37.44 -1.44 -0.16
N LYS A 704 38.56 -1.71 0.52
CA LYS A 704 39.72 -0.84 0.63
C LYS A 704 40.19 -0.23 -0.70
N GLU A 705 40.31 -1.00 -1.78
CA GLU A 705 40.73 -0.48 -3.09
C GLU A 705 39.69 0.50 -3.66
N GLN A 706 38.40 0.26 -3.46
CA GLN A 706 37.34 1.17 -3.91
C GLN A 706 37.26 2.44 -3.06
N LEU A 707 37.48 2.34 -1.74
CA LEU A 707 37.59 3.51 -0.87
C LEU A 707 38.77 4.40 -1.28
N GLU A 708 39.94 3.81 -1.54
CA GLU A 708 41.13 4.52 -2.01
C GLU A 708 40.86 5.23 -3.34
N LEU A 709 40.21 4.54 -4.29
CA LEU A 709 39.80 5.14 -5.56
C LEU A 709 38.87 6.35 -5.35
N ALA A 710 37.76 6.17 -4.65
CA ALA A 710 36.76 7.22 -4.45
C ALA A 710 37.36 8.47 -3.76
N MET A 711 38.11 8.27 -2.69
CA MET A 711 38.75 9.36 -1.95
C MET A 711 39.80 10.11 -2.79
N SER A 712 40.54 9.40 -3.66
CA SER A 712 41.56 10.03 -4.52
C SER A 712 40.99 11.06 -5.50
N VAL A 713 39.70 10.96 -5.84
CA VAL A 713 38.99 11.87 -6.75
C VAL A 713 37.87 12.65 -6.07
N GLY A 714 37.80 12.62 -4.73
CA GLY A 714 36.81 13.38 -3.95
C GLY A 714 35.37 12.92 -4.14
N LYS A 715 35.16 11.62 -4.41
CA LYS A 715 33.84 11.00 -4.62
C LYS A 715 33.46 10.10 -3.44
N MET A 716 32.21 9.66 -3.41
CA MET A 716 31.68 8.82 -2.35
C MET A 716 31.53 7.35 -2.77
N VAL A 717 31.37 6.49 -1.78
CA VAL A 717 30.99 5.08 -1.94
C VAL A 717 29.70 4.85 -1.18
N GLU A 718 28.72 4.25 -1.83
CA GLU A 718 27.52 3.72 -1.18
C GLU A 718 27.59 2.19 -1.22
N SER A 719 27.70 1.58 -0.04
CA SER A 719 28.04 0.16 0.06
C SER A 719 26.91 -0.71 0.55
N GLU A 720 26.50 -1.68 -0.26
CA GLU A 720 25.52 -2.70 0.10
C GLU A 720 26.17 -3.82 0.93
N ILE A 721 25.73 -3.99 2.16
CA ILE A 721 26.08 -5.17 2.98
C ILE A 721 25.23 -6.35 2.51
N LYS A 722 25.84 -7.32 1.81
CA LYS A 722 25.19 -8.59 1.43
C LYS A 722 25.33 -9.68 2.49
N SER A 723 26.50 -9.77 3.11
CA SER A 723 26.78 -10.83 4.09
C SER A 723 25.87 -10.72 5.31
N SER A 724 25.33 -11.87 5.76
CA SER A 724 24.53 -11.99 6.98
C SER A 724 25.38 -12.27 8.23
N LYS A 725 26.69 -12.49 8.07
CA LYS A 725 27.63 -12.77 9.17
C LYS A 725 27.79 -11.53 10.07
N PRO A 726 27.62 -11.63 11.40
CA PRO A 726 27.83 -10.51 12.31
C PRO A 726 29.20 -9.83 12.18
N GLU A 727 30.24 -10.63 11.91
CA GLU A 727 31.63 -10.21 11.74
C GLU A 727 31.83 -9.21 10.58
N MET A 728 30.87 -9.16 9.65
CA MET A 728 30.88 -8.18 8.57
C MET A 728 30.88 -6.74 9.09
N ILE A 729 30.14 -6.45 10.17
CA ILE A 729 30.08 -5.09 10.75
C ILE A 729 31.40 -4.72 11.42
N ASP A 730 32.02 -5.67 12.12
CA ASP A 730 33.32 -5.47 12.75
C ASP A 730 34.40 -5.19 11.69
N ALA A 731 34.33 -5.88 10.54
CA ALA A 731 35.22 -5.63 9.40
C ALA A 731 34.98 -4.25 8.77
N VAL A 732 33.73 -3.82 8.60
CA VAL A 732 33.39 -2.49 8.06
C VAL A 732 33.95 -1.39 8.96
N ILE A 733 33.74 -1.48 10.27
CA ILE A 733 34.23 -0.45 11.22
C ILE A 733 35.75 -0.42 11.24
N ARG A 734 36.41 -1.58 11.22
CA ARG A 734 37.87 -1.69 11.15
C ARG A 734 38.41 -1.00 9.90
N GLU A 735 37.96 -1.40 8.71
CA GLU A 735 38.46 -0.85 7.45
C GLU A 735 38.13 0.64 7.30
N MET A 736 36.94 1.08 7.72
CA MET A 736 36.56 2.50 7.71
C MET A 736 37.45 3.35 8.61
N THR A 737 37.80 2.84 9.80
CA THR A 737 38.68 3.51 10.76
C THR A 737 40.12 3.57 10.23
N GLU A 738 40.66 2.44 9.76
CA GLU A 738 42.01 2.36 9.20
C GLU A 738 42.19 3.28 7.99
N LYS A 739 41.13 3.47 7.20
CA LYS A 739 41.14 4.34 6.02
C LYS A 739 40.70 5.78 6.27
N GLN A 740 40.22 6.10 7.47
CA GLN A 740 39.60 7.39 7.78
C GLN A 740 38.52 7.77 6.76
N ALA A 741 37.78 6.76 6.28
CA ALA A 741 36.90 6.88 5.12
C ALA A 741 35.45 7.23 5.49
N GLU A 742 35.15 7.48 6.77
CA GLU A 742 33.78 7.75 7.24
C GLU A 742 33.10 8.89 6.49
N ASN A 743 33.86 9.93 6.13
CA ASN A 743 33.33 11.06 5.37
C ASN A 743 33.04 10.73 3.91
N ALA A 744 33.44 9.57 3.39
CA ALA A 744 33.29 9.19 1.99
C ALA A 744 32.33 8.00 1.79
N VAL A 745 31.65 7.54 2.85
CA VAL A 745 30.85 6.31 2.83
C VAL A 745 29.42 6.52 3.32
N ASN A 746 28.47 5.93 2.58
CA ASN A 746 27.13 5.58 3.07
C ASN A 746 26.95 4.06 3.04
N MET A 747 26.11 3.51 3.91
CA MET A 747 25.90 2.06 4.07
C MET A 747 24.45 1.69 3.81
N LEU A 748 24.19 0.63 3.06
CA LEU A 748 22.84 0.11 2.84
C LEU A 748 22.78 -1.42 2.87
N SER A 749 21.57 -1.99 3.00
CA SER A 749 21.36 -3.45 2.99
C SER A 749 19.89 -3.82 2.86
N PHE A 750 19.59 -4.99 2.30
CA PHE A 750 18.29 -5.67 2.49
C PHE A 750 18.14 -6.30 3.88
N ASN A 751 19.25 -6.49 4.61
CA ASN A 751 19.27 -7.12 5.92
C ASN A 751 19.15 -6.06 7.03
N ALA A 752 17.91 -5.84 7.49
CA ALA A 752 17.63 -4.91 8.58
C ALA A 752 18.37 -5.24 9.89
N GLU A 753 18.73 -6.51 10.16
CA GLU A 753 19.51 -6.88 11.34
C GLU A 753 20.95 -6.39 11.25
N GLN A 754 21.55 -6.41 10.05
CA GLN A 754 22.89 -5.84 9.84
C GLN A 754 22.88 -4.32 10.02
N LEU A 755 21.84 -3.63 9.53
CA LEU A 755 21.69 -2.19 9.74
C LEU A 755 21.51 -1.86 11.23
N ALA A 756 20.73 -2.67 11.95
CA ALA A 756 20.56 -2.52 13.39
C ALA A 756 21.88 -2.74 14.14
N ARG A 757 22.68 -3.75 13.75
CA ARG A 757 24.01 -4.03 14.32
C ARG A 757 24.99 -2.89 14.04
N LEU A 758 25.06 -2.39 12.81
CA LEU A 758 25.87 -1.22 12.46
C LEU A 758 25.47 -0.01 13.29
N ARG A 759 24.17 0.27 13.42
CA ARG A 759 23.65 1.37 14.22
C ARG A 759 23.97 1.25 15.71
N GLN A 760 24.04 0.03 16.24
CA GLN A 760 24.42 -0.20 17.63
C GLN A 760 25.91 0.11 17.86
N GLN A 761 26.77 -0.26 16.92
CA GLN A 761 28.23 -0.11 17.06
C GLN A 761 28.78 1.24 16.57
N MET A 762 28.13 1.84 15.57
CA MET A 762 28.49 3.13 14.95
C MET A 762 27.22 3.96 14.67
N PRO A 763 26.51 4.44 15.72
CA PRO A 763 25.25 5.17 15.57
C PRO A 763 25.37 6.46 14.76
N GLU A 764 26.58 6.98 14.58
CA GLU A 764 26.90 8.16 13.79
C GLU A 764 26.80 7.93 12.28
N MET A 765 26.73 6.67 11.83
CA MET A 765 26.64 6.27 10.42
C MET A 765 25.17 6.19 9.95
N PRO A 766 24.75 7.04 9.00
CA PRO A 766 23.58 6.85 8.17
C PRO A 766 23.52 5.46 7.55
N THR A 767 22.31 4.88 7.59
CA THR A 767 22.01 3.62 6.92
C THR A 767 20.95 3.81 5.86
N GLY A 768 20.92 2.93 4.86
CA GLY A 768 19.86 2.81 3.88
C GLY A 768 19.24 1.42 3.92
N LEU A 769 17.90 1.36 4.01
CA LEU A 769 17.20 0.09 3.94
C LEU A 769 16.76 -0.16 2.50
N LEU A 770 17.23 -1.26 1.93
CA LEU A 770 16.77 -1.76 0.63
C LEU A 770 15.47 -2.55 0.82
N VAL A 771 14.48 -2.27 -0.03
CA VAL A 771 13.14 -2.85 0.11
C VAL A 771 12.66 -3.47 -1.20
N ASN A 772 12.08 -4.66 -1.10
CA ASN A 772 11.41 -5.36 -2.20
C ASN A 772 9.89 -5.29 -2.01
N GLY A 773 9.14 -5.02 -3.08
CA GLY A 773 7.70 -5.28 -3.12
C GLY A 773 6.78 -4.30 -2.39
N ILE A 774 7.28 -3.18 -1.85
CA ILE A 774 6.42 -2.07 -1.41
C ILE A 774 6.24 -1.11 -2.58
N SER A 775 5.00 -0.97 -3.02
CA SER A 775 4.65 0.06 -3.99
C SER A 775 4.61 1.41 -3.27
N ALA A 776 5.40 2.36 -3.74
CA ALA A 776 5.14 3.79 -3.60
C ALA A 776 3.84 4.15 -4.39
N ASP A 777 2.74 3.47 -4.07
CA ASP A 777 1.51 3.48 -4.86
C ASP A 777 0.88 4.87 -4.82
N GLU A 778 0.80 5.47 -6.00
CA GLU A 778 0.22 6.79 -6.26
C GLU A 778 -1.32 6.80 -6.09
N SER A 779 -1.98 5.65 -6.08
CA SER A 779 -3.42 5.56 -5.83
C SER A 779 -3.78 5.79 -4.36
N ASN A 780 -2.84 5.51 -3.43
CA ASN A 780 -2.98 5.80 -2.00
C ASN A 780 -1.63 6.21 -1.39
N VAL A 781 -1.23 7.45 -1.70
CA VAL A 781 0.07 8.02 -1.26
C VAL A 781 0.23 8.00 0.25
N ASN A 782 -0.82 8.32 1.01
CA ASN A 782 -0.75 8.36 2.47
C ASN A 782 -0.44 7.00 3.07
N LYS A 783 -1.09 5.93 2.58
CA LYS A 783 -0.79 4.57 3.03
C LYS A 783 0.64 4.19 2.67
N SER A 784 1.04 4.41 1.43
CA SER A 784 2.40 4.10 0.95
C SER A 784 3.47 4.83 1.76
N LEU A 785 3.25 6.11 2.07
CA LEU A 785 4.13 6.94 2.88
C LEU A 785 4.20 6.43 4.33
N ARG A 786 3.05 6.14 4.95
CA ARG A 786 2.98 5.58 6.29
C ARG A 786 3.76 4.26 6.39
N ASP A 787 3.58 3.36 5.43
CA ASP A 787 4.26 2.08 5.38
C ASP A 787 5.79 2.26 5.23
N ALA A 788 6.22 3.18 4.36
CA ALA A 788 7.63 3.53 4.20
C ALA A 788 8.24 4.07 5.51
N LEU A 789 7.56 5.00 6.19
CA LEU A 789 8.03 5.55 7.48
C LEU A 789 8.10 4.47 8.57
N LEU A 790 7.05 3.65 8.74
CA LEU A 790 7.05 2.56 9.74
C LEU A 790 8.23 1.61 9.57
N MET A 791 8.66 1.42 8.33
CA MET A 791 9.77 0.55 7.98
C MET A 791 11.12 1.19 8.29
N VAL A 792 11.39 2.38 7.74
CA VAL A 792 12.74 2.97 7.81
C VAL A 792 13.01 3.71 9.11
N GLN A 793 11.96 4.22 9.77
CA GLN A 793 12.16 5.02 10.97
C GLN A 793 12.76 4.21 12.12
N LYS A 794 12.41 2.92 12.25
CA LYS A 794 12.96 2.04 13.31
C LYS A 794 14.49 1.97 13.30
N THR A 795 15.10 1.98 12.12
CA THR A 795 16.56 1.95 11.94
C THR A 795 17.14 3.31 11.57
N ASN A 796 16.30 4.37 11.59
CA ASN A 796 16.61 5.69 11.08
C ASN A 796 17.22 5.65 9.67
N SER A 797 16.74 4.78 8.78
CA SER A 797 17.37 4.52 7.47
C SER A 797 16.78 5.39 6.34
N THR A 798 17.49 5.50 5.23
CA THR A 798 16.91 5.97 3.96
C THR A 798 16.04 4.87 3.33
N PHE A 799 15.11 5.25 2.45
CA PHE A 799 14.19 4.33 1.77
C PHE A 799 14.69 4.03 0.36
N ASN A 800 15.29 2.85 0.16
CA ASN A 800 15.93 2.46 -1.09
C ASN A 800 15.09 1.39 -1.78
N VAL A 801 14.32 1.77 -2.79
CA VAL A 801 13.20 0.96 -3.32
C VAL A 801 13.32 0.72 -4.82
N GLY A 802 12.76 -0.38 -5.31
CA GLY A 802 12.54 -0.60 -6.73
C GLY A 802 11.92 0.64 -7.41
N PHE A 803 12.50 1.15 -8.50
CA PHE A 803 12.03 2.38 -9.17
C PHE A 803 10.60 2.26 -9.72
N TYR A 804 10.16 1.03 -9.96
CA TYR A 804 8.83 0.70 -10.45
C TYR A 804 7.75 1.22 -9.49
N ARG A 805 6.78 1.97 -10.04
CA ARG A 805 5.61 2.54 -9.34
C ARG A 805 5.89 3.75 -8.44
N ILE A 806 7.10 4.30 -8.41
CA ILE A 806 7.34 5.60 -7.76
C ILE A 806 6.78 6.70 -8.65
N GLY A 807 5.92 7.56 -8.10
CA GLY A 807 5.44 8.77 -8.77
C GLY A 807 5.78 10.05 -8.01
N GLN A 808 5.36 11.18 -8.58
CA GLN A 808 5.68 12.50 -8.04
C GLN A 808 5.02 12.75 -6.70
N LYS A 809 3.75 12.33 -6.49
CA LYS A 809 3.03 12.67 -5.25
C LYS A 809 3.65 11.98 -4.05
N PHE A 810 4.11 10.74 -4.21
CA PHE A 810 4.85 10.05 -3.16
C PHE A 810 6.18 10.73 -2.85
N LEU A 811 6.95 11.11 -3.88
CA LEU A 811 8.24 11.80 -3.69
C LEU A 811 8.05 13.16 -3.00
N ASP A 812 7.06 13.94 -3.38
CA ASP A 812 6.72 15.21 -2.73
C ASP A 812 6.35 14.98 -1.25
N ALA A 813 5.47 14.01 -0.99
CA ALA A 813 5.04 13.68 0.36
C ALA A 813 6.19 13.18 1.25
N ALA A 814 7.13 12.41 0.69
CA ALA A 814 8.35 11.97 1.35
C ALA A 814 9.30 13.14 1.65
N HIS A 815 9.51 14.02 0.66
CA HIS A 815 10.36 15.20 0.76
C HIS A 815 9.97 16.11 1.92
N TYR A 816 8.67 16.40 2.10
CA TYR A 816 8.18 17.26 3.19
C TYR A 816 8.41 16.70 4.60
N ARG A 817 8.77 15.42 4.73
CA ARG A 817 9.05 14.74 6.00
C ARG A 817 10.53 14.41 6.20
N GLY A 818 11.38 14.84 5.27
CA GLY A 818 12.80 14.49 5.26
C GLY A 818 13.07 13.02 5.01
N LEU A 819 12.12 12.30 4.39
CA LEU A 819 12.35 10.92 3.97
C LEU A 819 13.21 10.92 2.70
N ILE A 820 14.44 10.44 2.82
CA ILE A 820 15.35 10.25 1.68
C ILE A 820 14.92 9.00 0.91
N VAL A 821 14.57 9.19 -0.37
CA VAL A 821 14.21 8.11 -1.30
C VAL A 821 15.31 7.96 -2.33
N SER A 822 15.84 6.74 -2.50
CA SER A 822 16.80 6.40 -3.55
C SER A 822 16.31 5.20 -4.36
N PRO A 823 15.84 5.38 -5.60
CA PRO A 823 15.34 4.28 -6.39
C PRO A 823 16.46 3.45 -7.05
N TRP A 824 16.18 2.17 -7.24
CA TRP A 824 17.05 1.23 -7.96
C TRP A 824 16.20 0.24 -8.79
N THR A 825 16.69 -0.39 -9.85
CA THR A 825 17.79 0.03 -10.70
C THR A 825 17.22 0.61 -11.98
N ILE A 826 17.62 1.83 -12.33
CA ILE A 826 17.22 2.45 -13.59
C ILE A 826 18.19 2.00 -14.67
N ASN A 827 17.65 1.59 -15.83
CA ASN A 827 18.45 1.01 -16.92
C ASN A 827 18.13 1.63 -18.29
N ASP A 828 17.07 2.45 -18.38
CA ASP A 828 16.62 3.11 -19.60
C ASP A 828 16.74 4.63 -19.45
N ARG A 829 17.14 5.30 -20.54
CA ARG A 829 17.36 6.75 -20.55
C ARG A 829 16.09 7.55 -20.29
N ASN A 830 14.93 7.12 -20.78
CA ASN A 830 13.68 7.84 -20.56
C ASN A 830 13.24 7.71 -19.11
N ASP A 831 13.36 6.52 -18.52
CA ASP A 831 13.08 6.29 -17.11
C ASP A 831 14.04 7.10 -16.22
N PHE A 832 15.33 7.17 -16.58
CA PHE A 832 16.30 8.02 -15.90
C PHE A 832 15.91 9.50 -15.97
N ILE A 833 15.65 10.04 -17.16
CA ILE A 833 15.25 11.44 -17.31
C ILE A 833 13.96 11.72 -16.53
N ALA A 834 12.98 10.81 -16.59
CA ALA A 834 11.74 10.97 -15.86
C ALA A 834 11.98 10.98 -14.34
N MET A 835 12.80 10.08 -13.81
CA MET A 835 13.09 10.01 -12.38
C MET A 835 13.95 11.18 -11.91
N PHE A 836 15.01 11.50 -12.65
CA PHE A 836 15.88 12.64 -12.39
C PHE A 836 15.10 13.96 -12.30
N LEU A 837 14.12 14.16 -13.18
CA LEU A 837 13.25 15.34 -13.15
C LEU A 837 12.24 15.34 -12.00
N ARG A 838 11.85 14.17 -11.48
CA ARG A 838 10.97 14.06 -10.29
C ARG A 838 11.72 14.36 -9.00
N GLY A 839 13.04 14.15 -9.01
CA GLY A 839 13.95 14.59 -7.96
C GLY A 839 14.02 13.71 -6.69
N PRO A 840 14.22 12.38 -6.79
CA PRO A 840 14.67 11.63 -5.62
C PRO A 840 16.05 12.14 -5.14
N TRP A 841 16.50 11.66 -3.99
CA TRP A 841 17.82 12.05 -3.45
C TRP A 841 18.97 11.60 -4.36
N GLY A 842 18.89 10.37 -4.88
CA GLY A 842 19.85 9.85 -5.85
C GLY A 842 19.36 8.57 -6.49
N ASP A 843 19.79 8.29 -7.71
CA ASP A 843 19.32 7.17 -8.54
C ASP A 843 20.44 6.14 -8.77
N HIS A 844 20.16 4.86 -8.50
CA HIS A 844 21.05 3.75 -8.85
C HIS A 844 20.91 3.45 -10.34
N ASP A 845 21.82 3.99 -11.14
CA ASP A 845 21.77 3.89 -12.59
C ASP A 845 22.86 2.96 -13.12
N ARG A 846 22.48 2.06 -14.03
CA ARG A 846 23.45 1.34 -14.87
C ARG A 846 23.75 2.20 -16.08
N LEU A 847 24.42 3.32 -15.84
CA LEU A 847 24.87 4.31 -16.81
C LEU A 847 25.12 3.66 -18.19
N ARG A 848 24.22 3.86 -19.15
CA ARG A 848 24.44 3.47 -20.55
C ARG A 848 24.85 4.73 -21.30
N ARG A 849 26.16 5.02 -21.34
CA ARG A 849 26.72 6.22 -22.02
C ARG A 849 25.82 7.45 -21.90
N LEU A 850 25.47 7.83 -20.67
CA LEU A 850 24.94 9.16 -20.42
C LEU A 850 26.13 10.13 -20.43
N CYS A 851 26.69 10.40 -21.62
CA CYS A 851 27.61 11.52 -21.83
C CYS A 851 26.80 12.80 -21.58
N PHE A 852 26.63 13.21 -20.33
CA PHE A 852 26.15 14.56 -20.07
C PHE A 852 27.34 15.50 -20.21
N GLY A 853 27.23 16.48 -21.11
CA GLY A 853 28.08 17.68 -21.08
C GLY A 853 27.71 18.56 -19.88
N LEU A 854 27.88 18.05 -18.64
CA LEU A 854 27.60 18.81 -17.41
C LEU A 854 28.63 19.92 -17.18
N ASP A 855 29.76 19.90 -17.89
CA ASP A 855 30.73 21.00 -17.90
C ASP A 855 30.13 22.34 -18.41
N GLY A 856 28.94 22.29 -19.02
CA GLY A 856 28.17 23.47 -19.42
C GLY A 856 27.38 24.16 -18.30
N PHE A 857 27.27 23.57 -17.10
CA PHE A 857 26.68 24.25 -15.94
C PHE A 857 27.62 25.35 -15.43
N ARG A 858 27.60 26.52 -16.07
CA ARG A 858 28.10 27.74 -15.42
C ARG A 858 27.03 28.21 -14.44
N PRO A 859 27.31 28.29 -13.13
CA PRO A 859 26.46 29.04 -12.22
C PRO A 859 26.30 30.47 -12.77
N VAL A 860 25.13 31.06 -12.60
CA VAL A 860 24.98 32.52 -12.74
C VAL A 860 26.03 33.14 -11.80
N ARG A 861 27.10 33.70 -12.35
CA ARG A 861 28.14 34.36 -11.55
C ARG A 861 27.49 35.55 -10.86
N GLU A 862 27.72 35.68 -9.55
CA GLU A 862 27.47 36.93 -8.84
C GLU A 862 28.20 38.07 -9.57
N GLY A 863 27.46 39.07 -10.04
CA GLY A 863 28.05 40.33 -10.52
C GLY A 863 27.91 40.67 -12.00
N GLN A 864 26.76 40.45 -12.65
CA GLN A 864 26.39 41.24 -13.84
C GLN A 864 24.95 41.73 -13.75
N VAL A 865 24.74 42.78 -12.96
CA VAL A 865 23.73 43.80 -13.30
C VAL A 865 24.49 44.86 -14.07
N SER A 866 24.43 44.82 -15.39
CA SER A 866 24.83 45.97 -16.22
C SER A 866 23.83 46.18 -17.33
N ASP A 867 23.19 47.35 -17.27
CA ASP A 867 22.99 48.23 -18.41
C ASP A 867 22.20 47.67 -19.62
N GLY A 868 20.92 48.04 -19.64
CA GLY A 868 20.31 48.73 -20.79
C GLY A 868 20.79 48.37 -22.20
N SER A 869 19.96 47.59 -22.88
CA SER A 869 19.82 47.50 -24.35
C SER A 869 20.68 46.46 -25.10
N LYS A 870 19.92 45.65 -25.87
CA LYS A 870 20.28 44.73 -26.98
C LYS A 870 20.73 43.31 -26.62
N GLY A 871 19.77 42.40 -26.79
CA GLY A 871 19.98 40.96 -26.99
C GLY A 871 19.75 40.12 -25.75
N GLN A 872 18.50 39.70 -25.49
CA GLN A 872 18.24 38.65 -24.50
C GLN A 872 18.94 37.35 -24.95
N PRO A 873 19.76 36.71 -24.10
CA PRO A 873 20.15 35.33 -24.31
C PRO A 873 18.87 34.49 -24.31
N GLN A 874 18.58 33.78 -25.40
CA GLN A 874 17.51 32.78 -25.41
C GLN A 874 17.87 31.69 -24.38
N PRO A 875 17.01 31.36 -23.40
CA PRO A 875 17.28 30.29 -22.47
C PRO A 875 17.36 28.96 -23.24
N VAL A 876 18.51 28.29 -23.19
CA VAL A 876 18.66 26.93 -23.71
C VAL A 876 17.78 26.03 -22.86
N ARG A 877 16.84 25.30 -23.47
CA ARG A 877 15.91 24.46 -22.71
C ARG A 877 16.68 23.28 -22.11
N PHE A 878 16.47 22.99 -20.83
CA PHE A 878 17.11 21.86 -20.15
C PHE A 878 16.88 20.51 -20.87
N ARG A 879 15.69 20.33 -21.44
CA ARG A 879 15.32 19.16 -22.25
C ARG A 879 16.15 19.04 -23.54
N ASP A 880 16.66 20.15 -24.07
CA ASP A 880 17.48 20.17 -25.29
C ASP A 880 18.96 19.88 -24.96
N LEU A 881 19.42 20.17 -23.74
CA LEU A 881 20.76 19.81 -23.25
C LEU A 881 20.90 18.31 -22.96
N LEU A 882 19.83 17.67 -22.49
CA LEU A 882 19.78 16.21 -22.29
C LEU A 882 19.69 15.45 -23.63
N GLN A 883 19.42 16.12 -24.76
CA GLN A 883 19.23 15.55 -26.10
C GLN A 883 20.48 15.53 -26.99
N GLY A 884 21.67 15.84 -26.45
CA GLY A 884 22.94 15.82 -27.21
C GLY A 884 23.17 14.52 -28.00
N SER A 885 23.69 14.66 -29.23
CA SER A 885 23.88 13.55 -30.18
C SER A 885 25.07 12.64 -29.83
N GLU A 886 24.98 11.36 -30.21
CA GLU A 886 25.99 10.31 -29.99
C GLU A 886 27.42 10.62 -30.53
N ASN A 887 27.58 11.67 -31.34
CA ASN A 887 28.83 12.00 -32.03
C ASN A 887 29.75 12.99 -31.28
N GLY A 888 29.37 13.47 -30.08
CA GLY A 888 30.15 14.48 -29.34
C GLY A 888 31.31 13.95 -28.50
N CYS A 889 31.41 12.64 -28.19
CA CYS A 889 32.36 12.11 -27.20
C CYS A 889 33.76 11.79 -27.81
N ARG A 890 34.33 12.71 -28.60
CA ARG A 890 35.77 12.75 -28.92
C ARG A 890 36.31 14.17 -28.69
N ALA A 891 36.89 14.39 -27.51
CA ALA A 891 37.97 15.34 -27.27
C ALA A 891 38.67 14.94 -25.97
#